data_AF-A0A9P1MII8-F1
#
_entry.id   AF-A0A9P1MII8-F1
#
_cell.length_a   1.000
_cell.length_b   1.000
_cell.length_c   1.000
_cell.angle_alpha   90.00
_cell.angle_beta   90.00
_cell.angle_gamma   90.00
#
_symmetry.space_group_name_H-M   'P 1'
#
loop_
_entity.id
_entity.type
_entity.pdbx_description
1 polymer ?
#
loop_
_entity_poly.entity_id
_entity_poly.type
_entity_poly.pdbx_seq_one_letter_code
_entity_poly.pdbx_strand_id
1 'polypeptide(L)'
;MDPTKFETDLIPDRNVDTFYNRTFDWQSYAEKCGVYPCTDQRLFRHVDFVEQTVLERICSDHVHIIVYTGGDHRVAKVLSCVGGNVLVEFVEKPYDSLWLTVRDVVTKRDVYEKFVSNMSDQDAKKYPLLSIEVLEQYQNQLPVKLNDLIQIGQFFEVQDPSCPNIVSFGEVKANMGGLILFQYFGTDRVGSIHILDPFCHEVGWKETHKSEQTAKYHERYALQDLWRCRQNPLCPLLFDKIRLKEHNVSVGMILEVRDQGMGRGFFPGHVSKILSPYFFEVKTRSLDNEDIITLVAHSNSDYIFPVGYSEKNKYCLIPLKWDDFESLSYDDTFWENYARSDDIIDVRHKLTDAHLCSPCPRPRIHPFQYVEVFCHMRGCMFSALITAATDRCIWVLPGQESNTCCTRCYSIGSLSIFPCGYAARYNIPLVGEAIVPTLRATTDRFNLSKYYSPTPGAVFSKRKGVRSRFFLSRVWLTGDHWMPVVYINLGCYHARYPTFESYRKQSYPSGPMFSIIQMIAMDFYSSVCVSFRQELRELFNCSSDVPNVVAKYRWRSEHTLLRVPVCEQVAQFPAWLMILLRALGCCPNFLSLKKVSVCAGHCQMNHVMDIGLKSRAINAPGPRTIEEAQNLYSRHVADRYNFIQKAADEPPLLNLMESQVMEEDKPVL
;
A
#
# COMPACT_ATOMS: atom_id res chain seq x y z
N MET A 1 12.09 48.05 -5.54
CA MET A 1 11.05 47.46 -4.67
C MET A 1 11.75 46.69 -3.58
N ASP A 2 11.45 47.02 -2.34
CA ASP A 2 12.09 46.45 -1.15
C ASP A 2 11.63 44.99 -0.95
N PRO A 3 12.52 43.99 -1.03
CA PRO A 3 12.16 42.57 -0.95
C PRO A 3 11.80 42.11 0.48
N THR A 4 11.82 43.01 1.47
CA THR A 4 11.59 42.69 2.89
C THR A 4 10.13 42.90 3.36
N LYS A 5 9.24 43.43 2.52
CA LYS A 5 7.81 43.64 2.82
C LYS A 5 6.86 42.54 2.29
N PHE A 6 7.34 41.30 2.17
CA PHE A 6 6.45 40.16 1.91
C PHE A 6 6.06 39.53 3.25
N GLU A 7 5.02 40.07 3.90
CA GLU A 7 4.37 39.35 4.99
C GLU A 7 3.82 38.03 4.45
N THR A 8 4.30 36.94 5.02
CA THR A 8 3.79 35.58 4.75
C THR A 8 2.47 35.45 5.49
N ASP A 9 1.36 35.75 4.83
CA ASP A 9 0.00 35.46 5.29
C ASP A 9 -0.25 33.93 5.30
N LEU A 10 0.55 33.19 6.06
CA LEU A 10 0.28 31.81 6.42
C LEU A 10 -0.78 31.86 7.52
N ILE A 11 -2.02 31.53 7.18
CA ILE A 11 -3.11 31.45 8.15
C ILE A 11 -2.89 30.17 8.97
N PRO A 12 -2.59 30.25 10.28
CA PRO A 12 -2.78 29.11 11.15
C PRO A 12 -4.29 28.96 11.33
N ASP A 13 -4.87 27.81 11.02
CA ASP A 13 -6.26 27.53 11.40
C ASP A 13 -6.30 27.51 12.95
N ARG A 14 -6.73 28.63 13.55
CA ARG A 14 -6.79 28.82 15.01
C ARG A 14 -7.96 28.01 15.55
N ASN A 15 -7.77 26.71 15.70
CA ASN A 15 -8.57 25.82 16.55
C ASN A 15 -7.73 24.57 16.84
N VAL A 16 -6.89 24.65 17.87
CA VAL A 16 -5.97 23.57 18.26
C VAL A 16 -6.63 22.55 19.21
N ASP A 17 -7.88 22.75 19.61
CA ASP A 17 -8.53 21.92 20.65
C ASP A 17 -9.67 21.00 20.16
N THR A 18 -9.75 20.68 18.86
CA THR A 18 -10.75 19.71 18.36
C THR A 18 -10.13 18.71 17.39
N PHE A 19 -9.16 17.91 17.85
CA PHE A 19 -8.42 16.96 17.01
C PHE A 19 -9.16 15.66 16.65
N TYR A 20 -10.34 15.40 17.25
CA TYR A 20 -11.10 14.16 17.01
C TYR A 20 -12.43 14.34 16.25
N ASN A 21 -12.85 15.58 15.93
CA ASN A 21 -14.21 15.84 15.43
C ASN A 21 -14.31 16.43 14.01
N ARG A 22 -13.23 16.50 13.23
CA ARG A 22 -13.33 16.71 11.77
C ARG A 22 -12.99 15.41 11.07
N THR A 23 -13.99 14.74 10.51
CA THR A 23 -13.80 13.60 9.60
C THR A 23 -12.85 14.03 8.48
N PHE A 24 -11.70 13.38 8.38
CA PHE A 24 -10.77 13.63 7.27
C PHE A 24 -11.48 13.35 5.94
N ASP A 25 -11.36 14.29 5.00
CA ASP A 25 -11.98 14.21 3.69
C ASP A 25 -10.90 14.28 2.59
N TRP A 26 -10.86 13.24 1.77
CA TRP A 26 -9.90 13.15 0.66
C TRP A 26 -10.11 14.25 -0.38
N GLN A 27 -11.35 14.65 -0.64
CA GLN A 27 -11.61 15.67 -1.64
C GLN A 27 -11.03 17.01 -1.20
N SER A 28 -11.36 17.48 0.00
CA SER A 28 -10.82 18.71 0.56
C SER A 28 -9.30 18.65 0.71
N TYR A 29 -8.74 17.50 1.11
CA TYR A 29 -7.29 17.32 1.22
C TYR A 29 -6.60 17.38 -0.15
N ALA A 30 -7.14 16.71 -1.17
CA ALA A 30 -6.60 16.74 -2.54
C ALA A 30 -6.65 18.16 -3.13
N GLU A 31 -7.76 18.88 -2.97
CA GLU A 31 -7.90 20.26 -3.42
C GLU A 31 -6.89 21.21 -2.75
N LYS A 32 -6.68 21.05 -1.43
CA LYS A 32 -5.74 21.90 -0.67
C LYS A 32 -4.27 21.56 -0.90
N CYS A 33 -3.95 20.30 -1.16
CA CYS A 33 -2.57 19.82 -1.18
C CYS A 33 -2.05 19.50 -2.60
N GLY A 34 -2.92 19.40 -3.59
CA GLY A 34 -2.56 19.04 -4.96
C GLY A 34 -2.04 17.59 -5.07
N VAL A 35 -2.66 16.67 -4.33
CA VAL A 35 -2.26 15.26 -4.24
C VAL A 35 -3.21 14.36 -5.02
N TYR A 36 -2.74 13.16 -5.37
CA TYR A 36 -3.51 12.20 -6.16
C TYR A 36 -3.64 10.86 -5.43
N PRO A 37 -4.83 10.22 -5.45
CA PRO A 37 -4.97 8.85 -5.01
C PRO A 37 -4.26 7.89 -5.99
N CYS A 38 -3.79 6.76 -5.48
CA CYS A 38 -3.30 5.68 -6.32
C CYS A 38 -4.51 4.95 -6.93
N THR A 39 -4.51 4.76 -8.25
CA THR A 39 -5.58 4.07 -8.99
C THR A 39 -5.11 2.74 -9.58
N ASP A 40 -3.93 2.25 -9.16
CA ASP A 40 -3.36 1.03 -9.69
C ASP A 40 -4.08 -0.21 -9.12
N GLN A 41 -4.95 -0.81 -9.94
CA GLN A 41 -5.78 -1.96 -9.57
C GLN A 41 -4.97 -3.17 -9.05
N ARG A 42 -3.67 -3.25 -9.34
CA ARG A 42 -2.83 -4.35 -8.83
C ARG A 42 -2.69 -4.32 -7.32
N LEU A 43 -2.83 -3.16 -6.69
CA LEU A 43 -2.88 -3.02 -5.23
C LEU A 43 -4.23 -3.43 -4.64
N PHE A 44 -5.31 -3.31 -5.42
CA PHE A 44 -6.69 -3.39 -4.91
C PHE A 44 -7.47 -4.62 -5.42
N ARG A 45 -6.78 -5.64 -5.95
CA ARG A 45 -7.42 -6.86 -6.50
C ARG A 45 -8.32 -7.60 -5.51
N HIS A 46 -8.10 -7.42 -4.21
CA HIS A 46 -8.94 -7.98 -3.15
C HIS A 46 -10.23 -7.18 -2.98
N VAL A 47 -10.17 -5.84 -3.07
CA VAL A 47 -11.34 -4.96 -3.13
C VAL A 47 -12.16 -5.29 -4.37
N ASP A 48 -11.52 -5.32 -5.55
CA ASP A 48 -12.20 -5.65 -6.81
C ASP A 48 -12.90 -7.01 -6.74
N PHE A 49 -12.32 -7.98 -6.01
CA PHE A 49 -12.91 -9.30 -5.87
C PHE A 49 -14.18 -9.30 -5.04
N VAL A 50 -14.15 -8.74 -3.84
CA VAL A 50 -15.33 -8.74 -2.94
C VAL A 50 -16.45 -7.84 -3.46
N GLU A 51 -16.13 -6.91 -4.36
CA GLU A 51 -17.10 -6.07 -5.07
C GLU A 51 -17.79 -6.79 -6.24
N GLN A 52 -17.30 -7.97 -6.64
CA GLN A 52 -17.95 -8.77 -7.68
C GLN A 52 -19.32 -9.26 -7.21
N THR A 53 -20.26 -9.36 -8.13
CA THR A 53 -21.53 -10.06 -7.95
C THR A 53 -21.34 -11.58 -7.97
N VAL A 54 -22.28 -12.31 -7.37
CA VAL A 54 -22.29 -13.77 -7.42
C VAL A 54 -22.31 -14.28 -8.86
N LEU A 55 -23.06 -13.63 -9.75
CA LEU A 55 -23.09 -13.96 -11.16
C LEU A 55 -21.70 -13.82 -11.82
N GLU A 56 -20.99 -12.71 -11.58
CA GLU A 56 -19.62 -12.53 -12.10
C GLU A 56 -18.69 -13.63 -11.58
N ARG A 57 -18.87 -14.04 -10.33
CA ARG A 57 -18.02 -15.07 -9.72
C ARG A 57 -18.26 -16.45 -10.33
N ILE A 58 -19.51 -16.81 -10.61
CA ILE A 58 -19.90 -18.12 -11.14
C ILE A 58 -19.70 -18.16 -12.67
N CYS A 59 -20.01 -17.08 -13.38
CA CYS A 59 -19.87 -16.96 -14.83
C CYS A 59 -18.50 -16.38 -15.20
N SER A 60 -17.43 -17.13 -14.93
CA SER A 60 -16.10 -16.77 -15.41
C SER A 60 -16.02 -16.78 -16.95
N ASP A 61 -15.03 -16.08 -17.50
CA ASP A 61 -14.83 -15.98 -18.95
C ASP A 61 -14.83 -17.37 -19.62
N HIS A 62 -15.50 -17.46 -20.76
CA HIS A 62 -15.59 -18.64 -21.62
C HIS A 62 -16.41 -19.83 -21.11
N VAL A 63 -17.16 -19.65 -20.01
CA VAL A 63 -18.19 -20.62 -19.59
C VAL A 63 -19.40 -20.54 -20.53
N HIS A 64 -20.04 -21.68 -20.81
CA HIS A 64 -21.30 -21.71 -21.55
C HIS A 64 -22.48 -21.70 -20.58
N ILE A 65 -23.47 -20.87 -20.87
CA ILE A 65 -24.71 -20.74 -20.10
C ILE A 65 -25.91 -20.85 -21.03
N ILE A 66 -27.07 -21.19 -20.46
CA ILE A 66 -28.34 -21.12 -21.17
C ILE A 66 -28.98 -19.76 -20.87
N VAL A 67 -29.36 -19.04 -21.91
CA VAL A 67 -30.02 -17.75 -21.81
C VAL A 67 -31.36 -17.76 -22.54
N TYR A 68 -32.30 -16.96 -22.08
CA TYR A 68 -33.58 -16.71 -22.74
C TYR A 68 -33.52 -15.37 -23.47
N THR A 69 -33.59 -15.39 -24.79
CA THR A 69 -33.54 -14.17 -25.61
C THR A 69 -34.36 -14.32 -26.88
N GLY A 70 -35.04 -13.25 -27.29
CA GLY A 70 -35.85 -13.25 -28.51
C GLY A 70 -36.98 -14.30 -28.51
N GLY A 71 -37.47 -14.69 -27.32
CA GLY A 71 -38.54 -15.67 -27.17
C GLY A 71 -38.09 -17.13 -27.08
N ASP A 72 -36.79 -17.42 -27.13
CA ASP A 72 -36.25 -18.78 -27.17
C ASP A 72 -35.06 -18.99 -26.22
N HIS A 73 -34.79 -20.24 -25.87
CA HIS A 73 -33.63 -20.63 -25.06
C HIS A 73 -32.44 -20.93 -25.97
N ARG A 74 -31.26 -20.39 -25.63
CA ARG A 74 -30.06 -20.55 -26.45
C ARG A 74 -28.84 -20.78 -25.59
N VAL A 75 -27.88 -21.53 -26.13
CA VAL A 75 -26.55 -21.65 -25.54
C VAL A 75 -25.72 -20.44 -25.95
N ALA A 76 -25.15 -19.77 -24.96
CA ALA A 76 -24.27 -18.63 -25.19
C ALA A 76 -22.98 -18.77 -24.37
N LYS A 77 -21.87 -18.38 -24.99
CA LYS A 77 -20.56 -18.32 -24.35
C LYS A 77 -20.41 -16.97 -23.67
N VAL A 78 -20.05 -16.97 -22.40
CA VAL A 78 -19.76 -15.74 -21.65
C VAL A 78 -18.44 -15.15 -22.16
N LEU A 79 -18.49 -13.91 -22.63
CA LEU A 79 -17.33 -13.13 -23.02
C LEU A 79 -16.85 -12.20 -21.91
N SER A 80 -17.79 -11.65 -21.13
CA SER A 80 -17.51 -10.79 -19.99
C SER A 80 -18.73 -10.74 -19.07
N CYS A 81 -18.51 -10.58 -17.77
CA CYS A 81 -19.57 -10.33 -16.80
C CYS A 81 -19.16 -9.13 -15.95
N VAL A 82 -19.97 -8.06 -15.96
CA VAL A 82 -19.71 -6.82 -15.21
C VAL A 82 -21.01 -6.21 -14.66
N GLY A 83 -21.06 -5.92 -13.36
CA GLY A 83 -22.17 -5.26 -12.67
C GLY A 83 -23.49 -6.03 -12.76
N GLY A 84 -23.45 -7.36 -12.83
CA GLY A 84 -24.63 -8.21 -13.05
C GLY A 84 -25.16 -8.21 -14.49
N ASN A 85 -24.40 -7.65 -15.43
CA ASN A 85 -24.66 -7.80 -16.86
C ASN A 85 -23.67 -8.78 -17.47
N VAL A 86 -24.13 -9.59 -18.41
CA VAL A 86 -23.31 -10.60 -19.08
C VAL A 86 -23.25 -10.28 -20.56
N LEU A 87 -22.05 -10.04 -21.08
CA LEU A 87 -21.80 -10.04 -22.50
C LEU A 87 -21.63 -11.49 -22.96
N VAL A 88 -22.50 -11.93 -23.86
CA VAL A 88 -22.46 -13.29 -24.39
C VAL A 88 -22.29 -13.30 -25.90
N GLU A 89 -21.74 -14.40 -26.42
CA GLU A 89 -21.70 -14.74 -27.83
C GLU A 89 -22.51 -16.01 -28.06
N PHE A 90 -23.44 -15.98 -29.01
CA PHE A 90 -24.27 -17.14 -29.31
C PHE A 90 -23.48 -18.21 -30.06
N VAL A 91 -23.58 -19.46 -29.60
CA VAL A 91 -22.83 -20.58 -30.18
C VAL A 91 -23.22 -20.87 -31.64
N GLU A 92 -24.49 -20.65 -32.00
CA GLU A 92 -25.01 -20.84 -33.35
C GLU A 92 -24.58 -19.73 -34.33
N LYS A 93 -24.26 -18.56 -33.80
CA LYS A 93 -23.86 -17.35 -34.55
C LYS A 93 -22.65 -16.71 -33.87
N PRO A 94 -21.47 -17.34 -34.00
CA PRO A 94 -20.24 -16.71 -33.52
C PRO A 94 -20.10 -15.32 -34.15
N TYR A 95 -19.55 -14.36 -33.41
CA TYR A 95 -19.47 -12.92 -33.70
C TYR A 95 -20.74 -12.09 -33.47
N ASP A 96 -21.86 -12.69 -33.06
CA ASP A 96 -23.04 -11.96 -32.60
C ASP A 96 -23.01 -11.83 -31.07
N SER A 97 -22.47 -10.71 -30.58
CA SER A 97 -22.31 -10.43 -29.15
C SER A 97 -23.46 -9.56 -28.61
N LEU A 98 -24.09 -10.00 -27.52
CA LEU A 98 -25.21 -9.28 -26.91
C LEU A 98 -25.01 -9.11 -25.40
N TRP A 99 -25.30 -7.91 -24.89
CA TRP A 99 -25.41 -7.68 -23.46
C TRP A 99 -26.76 -8.16 -22.94
N LEU A 100 -26.71 -9.00 -21.93
CA LEU A 100 -27.84 -9.56 -21.21
C LEU A 100 -27.77 -9.21 -19.73
N THR A 101 -28.88 -9.38 -19.03
CA THR A 101 -29.00 -9.19 -17.58
C THR A 101 -29.11 -10.54 -16.87
N VAL A 102 -28.97 -10.55 -15.54
CA VAL A 102 -29.23 -11.74 -14.69
C VAL A 102 -30.57 -12.42 -15.04
N ARG A 103 -31.61 -11.65 -15.41
CA ARG A 103 -32.96 -12.17 -15.69
C ARG A 103 -33.03 -13.04 -16.92
N ASP A 104 -32.09 -12.85 -17.84
CA ASP A 104 -32.02 -13.59 -19.09
C ASP A 104 -31.30 -14.92 -18.89
N VAL A 105 -30.58 -15.11 -17.78
CA VAL A 105 -29.89 -16.36 -17.45
C VAL A 105 -30.90 -17.38 -16.93
N VAL A 106 -30.89 -18.59 -17.50
CA VAL A 106 -31.77 -19.68 -17.05
C VAL A 106 -31.23 -20.27 -15.75
N THR A 107 -31.96 -20.05 -14.65
CA THR A 107 -31.62 -20.56 -13.31
C THR A 107 -32.53 -21.68 -12.81
N LYS A 108 -33.65 -21.91 -13.49
CA LYS A 108 -34.64 -22.92 -13.09
C LYS A 108 -34.27 -24.31 -13.61
N ARG A 109 -34.22 -25.29 -12.70
CA ARG A 109 -33.81 -26.67 -12.98
C ARG A 109 -34.64 -27.36 -14.06
N ASP A 110 -35.95 -27.25 -13.97
CA ASP A 110 -36.91 -27.84 -14.92
C ASP A 110 -36.71 -27.33 -16.36
N VAL A 111 -36.46 -26.03 -16.51
CA VAL A 111 -36.16 -25.41 -17.82
C VAL A 111 -34.80 -25.86 -18.34
N TYR A 112 -33.79 -25.86 -17.47
CA TYR A 112 -32.43 -26.25 -17.80
C TYR A 112 -32.36 -27.72 -18.25
N GLU A 113 -32.87 -28.65 -17.44
CA GLU A 113 -32.84 -30.09 -17.72
C GLU A 113 -33.62 -30.43 -18.99
N LYS A 114 -34.78 -29.79 -19.22
CA LYS A 114 -35.54 -29.95 -20.46
C LYS A 114 -34.78 -29.46 -21.70
N PHE A 115 -34.02 -28.37 -21.58
CA PHE A 115 -33.19 -27.90 -22.67
C PHE A 115 -32.03 -28.87 -22.95
N VAL A 116 -31.33 -29.28 -21.89
CA VAL A 116 -30.19 -30.21 -21.98
C VAL A 116 -30.61 -31.57 -22.52
N SER A 117 -31.80 -32.09 -22.17
CA SER A 117 -32.31 -33.35 -22.70
C SER A 117 -32.57 -33.31 -24.21
N ASN A 118 -32.75 -32.11 -24.77
CA ASN A 118 -32.94 -31.91 -26.21
C ASN A 118 -31.63 -31.60 -26.95
N MET A 119 -30.52 -31.37 -26.23
CA MET A 119 -29.21 -31.22 -26.86
C MET A 119 -28.68 -32.56 -27.37
N SER A 120 -27.97 -32.53 -28.50
CA SER A 120 -27.26 -33.71 -28.98
C SER A 120 -26.06 -34.03 -28.08
N ASP A 121 -25.67 -35.31 -27.99
CA ASP A 121 -24.47 -35.73 -27.26
C ASP A 121 -23.19 -35.04 -27.77
N GLN A 122 -23.16 -34.66 -29.05
CA GLN A 122 -22.05 -33.92 -29.65
C GLN A 122 -22.00 -32.48 -29.14
N ASP A 123 -23.15 -31.81 -29.06
CA ASP A 123 -23.22 -30.43 -28.56
C ASP A 123 -22.93 -30.35 -27.06
N ALA A 124 -23.44 -31.30 -26.27
CA ALA A 124 -23.18 -31.35 -24.83
C ALA A 124 -21.68 -31.50 -24.51
N LYS A 125 -20.93 -32.26 -25.33
CA LYS A 125 -19.46 -32.38 -25.20
C LYS A 125 -18.73 -31.14 -25.71
N LYS A 126 -19.25 -30.51 -26.76
CA LYS A 126 -18.62 -29.34 -27.39
C LYS A 126 -18.79 -28.06 -26.55
N TYR A 127 -19.90 -27.93 -25.84
CA TYR A 127 -20.25 -26.76 -25.05
C TYR A 127 -20.55 -27.17 -23.60
N PRO A 128 -19.51 -27.33 -22.76
CA PRO A 128 -19.71 -27.67 -21.35
C PRO A 128 -20.47 -26.53 -20.66
N LEU A 129 -21.72 -26.80 -20.30
CA LEU A 129 -22.60 -25.86 -19.61
C LEU A 129 -22.23 -25.75 -18.14
N LEU A 130 -22.42 -24.55 -17.59
CA LEU A 130 -22.37 -24.31 -16.15
C LEU A 130 -23.42 -25.18 -15.43
N SER A 131 -23.01 -25.85 -14.35
CA SER A 131 -23.88 -26.71 -13.55
C SER A 131 -25.10 -25.95 -13.03
N ILE A 132 -26.27 -26.55 -13.21
CA ILE A 132 -27.54 -26.01 -12.76
C ILE A 132 -27.63 -26.00 -11.23
N GLU A 133 -26.98 -26.94 -10.54
CA GLU A 133 -26.91 -26.96 -9.08
C GLU A 133 -26.33 -25.66 -8.53
N VAL A 134 -25.29 -25.14 -9.18
CA VAL A 134 -24.65 -23.87 -8.78
C VAL A 134 -25.59 -22.69 -9.05
N LEU A 135 -26.22 -22.64 -10.23
CA LEU A 135 -27.14 -21.54 -10.58
C LEU A 135 -28.39 -21.52 -9.69
N GLU A 136 -28.94 -22.69 -9.39
CA GLU A 136 -30.12 -22.86 -8.53
C GLU A 136 -29.81 -22.49 -7.07
N GLN A 137 -28.65 -22.91 -6.55
CA GLN A 137 -28.19 -22.58 -5.20
C GLN A 137 -28.15 -21.06 -4.98
N TYR A 138 -27.71 -20.29 -5.98
CA TYR A 138 -27.50 -18.85 -5.88
C TYR A 138 -28.53 -18.01 -6.66
N GLN A 139 -29.63 -18.59 -7.13
CA GLN A 139 -30.57 -17.92 -8.05
C GLN A 139 -31.06 -16.54 -7.57
N ASN A 140 -31.28 -16.38 -6.26
CA ASN A 140 -31.78 -15.14 -5.66
C ASN A 140 -30.65 -14.17 -5.28
N GLN A 141 -29.39 -14.61 -5.37
CA GLN A 141 -28.20 -13.88 -4.97
C GLN A 141 -27.30 -13.50 -6.16
N LEU A 142 -27.61 -13.96 -7.38
CA LEU A 142 -26.85 -13.64 -8.60
C LEU A 142 -26.46 -12.16 -8.74
N PRO A 143 -27.34 -11.16 -8.51
CA PRO A 143 -26.95 -9.75 -8.63
C PRO A 143 -26.26 -9.18 -7.37
N VAL A 144 -26.21 -9.93 -6.27
CA VAL A 144 -25.69 -9.47 -4.97
C VAL A 144 -24.17 -9.53 -5.00
N LYS A 145 -23.51 -8.53 -4.41
CA LYS A 145 -22.04 -8.52 -4.30
C LYS A 145 -21.58 -9.54 -3.27
N LEU A 146 -20.40 -10.12 -3.49
CA LEU A 146 -19.79 -11.07 -2.55
C LEU A 146 -19.63 -10.47 -1.16
N ASN A 147 -19.23 -9.20 -1.07
CA ASN A 147 -19.15 -8.48 0.20
C ASN A 147 -20.48 -8.47 0.96
N ASP A 148 -21.60 -8.33 0.26
CA ASP A 148 -22.92 -8.21 0.88
C ASP A 148 -23.48 -9.57 1.35
N LEU A 149 -22.80 -10.67 0.98
CA LEU A 149 -23.08 -12.01 1.50
C LEU A 149 -22.45 -12.26 2.88
N ILE A 150 -21.59 -11.37 3.36
CA ILE A 150 -20.94 -11.48 4.66
C ILE A 150 -21.80 -10.75 5.69
N GLN A 151 -22.49 -11.53 6.52
CA GLN A 151 -23.43 -11.10 7.53
C GLN A 151 -22.94 -11.44 8.94
N ILE A 152 -23.36 -10.63 9.91
CA ILE A 152 -23.06 -10.84 11.33
C ILE A 152 -23.64 -12.18 11.79
N GLY A 153 -22.89 -12.90 12.62
CA GLY A 153 -23.27 -14.21 13.16
C GLY A 153 -22.98 -15.39 12.23
N GLN A 154 -22.43 -15.16 11.03
CA GLN A 154 -21.95 -16.23 10.16
C GLN A 154 -20.57 -16.75 10.60
N PHE A 155 -20.28 -17.99 10.23
CA PHE A 155 -19.07 -18.70 10.66
C PHE A 155 -18.14 -19.03 9.51
N PHE A 156 -16.83 -19.06 9.81
CA PHE A 156 -15.79 -19.53 8.90
C PHE A 156 -14.68 -20.22 9.70
N GLU A 157 -13.84 -20.98 9.00
CA GLU A 157 -12.64 -21.59 9.58
C GLU A 157 -11.46 -20.62 9.44
N VAL A 158 -10.69 -20.44 10.51
CA VAL A 158 -9.50 -19.59 10.54
C VAL A 158 -8.32 -20.35 11.14
N GLN A 159 -7.22 -20.42 10.40
CA GLN A 159 -5.95 -20.94 10.88
C GLN A 159 -5.25 -19.92 11.78
N ASP A 160 -4.59 -20.36 12.86
CA ASP A 160 -3.76 -19.47 13.67
C ASP A 160 -2.49 -19.07 12.89
N PRO A 161 -2.22 -17.77 12.64
CA PRO A 161 -1.04 -17.35 11.89
C PRO A 161 0.30 -17.78 12.52
N SER A 162 0.33 -17.95 13.85
CA SER A 162 1.51 -18.43 14.57
C SER A 162 1.63 -19.96 14.58
N CYS A 163 0.52 -20.65 14.36
CA CYS A 163 0.43 -22.11 14.38
C CYS A 163 -0.59 -22.57 13.31
N PRO A 164 -0.27 -22.54 12.00
CA PRO A 164 -1.25 -22.80 10.93
C PRO A 164 -1.89 -24.19 10.99
N ASN A 165 -1.27 -25.12 11.72
CA ASN A 165 -1.81 -26.45 11.99
C ASN A 165 -3.02 -26.43 12.94
N ILE A 166 -3.33 -25.31 13.59
CA ILE A 166 -4.48 -25.16 14.47
C ILE A 166 -5.55 -24.36 13.74
N VAL A 167 -6.71 -24.97 13.56
CA VAL A 167 -7.90 -24.36 12.95
C VAL A 167 -8.90 -24.02 14.05
N SER A 168 -9.44 -22.81 13.99
CA SER A 168 -10.51 -22.31 14.84
C SER A 168 -11.71 -21.86 14.02
N PHE A 169 -12.86 -21.68 14.67
CA PHE A 169 -14.00 -21.00 14.06
C PHE A 169 -13.99 -19.53 14.41
N GLY A 170 -14.19 -18.67 13.42
CA GLY A 170 -14.47 -17.26 13.59
C GLY A 170 -15.96 -16.99 13.38
N GLU A 171 -16.59 -16.28 14.31
CA GLU A 171 -17.93 -15.72 14.13
C GLU A 171 -17.81 -14.26 13.71
N VAL A 172 -18.44 -13.89 12.59
CA VAL A 172 -18.43 -12.52 12.08
C VAL A 172 -19.19 -11.59 13.04
N LYS A 173 -18.52 -10.53 13.51
CA LYS A 173 -19.10 -9.50 14.38
C LYS A 173 -19.32 -8.17 13.65
N ALA A 174 -18.49 -7.87 12.66
CA ALA A 174 -18.70 -6.74 11.76
C ALA A 174 -18.09 -7.02 10.39
N ASN A 175 -18.71 -6.47 9.34
CA ASN A 175 -18.19 -6.46 7.99
C ASN A 175 -17.90 -5.02 7.55
N MET A 176 -16.65 -4.75 7.21
CA MET A 176 -16.17 -3.45 6.74
C MET A 176 -15.63 -3.57 5.30
N GLY A 177 -16.44 -4.12 4.40
CA GLY A 177 -16.10 -4.24 2.98
C GLY A 177 -15.30 -5.49 2.63
N GLY A 178 -15.35 -6.55 3.44
CA GLY A 178 -14.54 -7.76 3.31
C GLY A 178 -13.40 -7.82 4.34
N LEU A 179 -13.07 -6.68 4.96
CA LEU A 179 -12.34 -6.66 6.23
C LEU A 179 -13.32 -6.94 7.37
N ILE A 180 -13.16 -8.07 8.03
CA ILE A 180 -14.10 -8.53 9.06
C ILE A 180 -13.48 -8.39 10.45
N LEU A 181 -14.31 -7.93 11.40
CA LEU A 181 -14.07 -8.17 12.82
C LEU A 181 -14.76 -9.47 13.18
N PHE A 182 -14.05 -10.38 13.83
CA PHE A 182 -14.59 -11.67 14.20
C PHE A 182 -14.24 -12.03 15.63
N GLN A 183 -15.08 -12.83 16.27
CA GLN A 183 -14.80 -13.42 17.57
C GLN A 183 -14.41 -14.88 17.37
N TYR A 184 -13.35 -15.31 18.02
CA TYR A 184 -12.99 -16.72 18.06
C TYR A 184 -14.09 -17.48 18.82
N PHE A 185 -14.74 -18.43 18.15
CA PHE A 185 -15.89 -19.12 18.70
C PHE A 185 -15.59 -19.77 20.06
N GLY A 186 -16.48 -19.54 21.02
CA GLY A 186 -16.35 -20.04 22.39
C GLY A 186 -15.31 -19.28 23.25
N THR A 187 -14.86 -18.10 22.83
CA THR A 187 -13.92 -17.26 23.60
C THR A 187 -14.25 -15.78 23.44
N ASP A 188 -13.76 -14.94 24.36
CA ASP A 188 -13.89 -13.47 24.25
C ASP A 188 -12.82 -12.83 23.37
N ARG A 189 -11.96 -13.64 22.73
CA ARG A 189 -10.89 -13.13 21.87
C ARG A 189 -11.49 -12.64 20.55
N VAL A 190 -11.24 -11.38 20.24
CA VAL A 190 -11.60 -10.74 18.96
C VAL A 190 -10.36 -10.65 18.06
N GLY A 191 -10.58 -10.82 16.76
CA GLY A 191 -9.58 -10.63 15.72
C GLY A 191 -10.10 -9.74 14.60
N SER A 192 -9.19 -9.28 13.75
CA SER A 192 -9.51 -8.60 12.49
C SER A 192 -8.73 -9.24 11.35
N ILE A 193 -9.40 -9.54 10.24
CA ILE A 193 -8.78 -10.19 9.09
C ILE A 193 -9.55 -9.82 7.81
N HIS A 194 -8.88 -9.78 6.67
CA HIS A 194 -9.58 -9.69 5.40
C HIS A 194 -10.08 -11.10 5.02
N ILE A 195 -11.32 -11.25 4.58
CA ILE A 195 -11.92 -12.59 4.35
C ILE A 195 -11.17 -13.44 3.30
N LEU A 196 -10.45 -12.77 2.39
CA LEU A 196 -9.62 -13.44 1.39
C LEU A 196 -8.24 -13.83 1.92
N ASP A 197 -7.95 -13.59 3.19
CA ASP A 197 -6.67 -13.97 3.76
C ASP A 197 -6.48 -15.50 3.64
N PRO A 198 -5.29 -15.98 3.24
CA PRO A 198 -5.02 -17.40 3.11
C PRO A 198 -5.31 -18.27 4.33
N PHE A 199 -5.38 -17.66 5.52
CA PHE A 199 -5.74 -18.37 6.75
C PHE A 199 -7.26 -18.53 6.92
N CYS A 200 -8.10 -17.89 6.10
CA CYS A 200 -9.56 -17.98 6.13
C CYS A 200 -10.06 -19.05 5.16
N HIS A 201 -10.96 -19.90 5.64
CA HIS A 201 -11.49 -21.05 4.90
C HIS A 201 -12.99 -21.22 5.11
N GLU A 202 -13.63 -21.92 4.17
CA GLU A 202 -15.02 -22.34 4.32
C GLU A 202 -15.19 -23.33 5.48
N VAL A 203 -16.39 -23.33 6.09
CA VAL A 203 -16.72 -24.32 7.11
C VAL A 203 -16.74 -25.72 6.48
N GLY A 204 -15.96 -26.65 7.06
CA GLY A 204 -15.74 -27.98 6.55
C GLY A 204 -14.40 -28.16 5.84
N TRP A 205 -13.64 -27.09 5.60
CA TRP A 205 -12.35 -27.13 4.90
C TRP A 205 -11.37 -28.13 5.54
N LYS A 206 -11.23 -28.11 6.87
CA LYS A 206 -10.36 -29.04 7.59
C LYS A 206 -10.76 -30.51 7.41
N GLU A 207 -12.05 -30.79 7.15
CA GLU A 207 -12.54 -32.15 6.95
C GLU A 207 -12.39 -32.66 5.52
N THR A 208 -12.41 -31.76 4.54
CA THR A 208 -12.17 -32.09 3.13
C THR A 208 -10.67 -32.28 2.86
N HIS A 209 -9.78 -31.61 3.61
CA HIS A 209 -8.32 -31.69 3.48
C HIS A 209 -7.66 -32.70 4.43
N LYS A 210 -8.37 -33.78 4.81
CA LYS A 210 -7.86 -34.86 5.70
C LYS A 210 -6.54 -35.48 5.25
N SER A 211 -6.22 -35.43 3.96
CA SER A 211 -4.96 -35.94 3.40
C SER A 211 -3.72 -35.17 3.86
N GLU A 212 -3.86 -33.91 4.30
CA GLU A 212 -2.71 -33.07 4.68
C GLU A 212 -2.21 -33.31 6.12
N GLN A 213 -2.84 -34.22 6.89
CA GLN A 213 -2.48 -34.77 8.23
C GLN A 213 -2.04 -33.80 9.35
N THR A 214 -1.89 -32.52 9.07
CA THR A 214 -1.21 -31.54 9.95
C THR A 214 -2.21 -30.58 10.61
N ALA A 215 -3.31 -30.24 9.93
CA ALA A 215 -4.35 -29.38 10.47
C ALA A 215 -5.28 -30.11 11.46
N LYS A 216 -5.45 -29.53 12.65
CA LYS A 216 -6.34 -30.01 13.71
C LYS A 216 -7.23 -28.86 14.18
N TYR A 217 -8.47 -29.18 14.51
CA TYR A 217 -9.29 -28.23 15.25
C TYR A 217 -8.67 -27.98 16.61
N HIS A 218 -8.78 -26.75 17.10
CA HIS A 218 -8.43 -26.45 18.49
C HIS A 218 -9.19 -27.39 19.43
N GLU A 219 -8.49 -27.90 20.45
CA GLU A 219 -8.99 -28.95 21.37
C GLU A 219 -10.25 -28.56 22.17
N ARG A 220 -10.68 -27.29 22.07
CA ARG A 220 -11.82 -26.74 22.82
C ARG A 220 -13.17 -27.09 22.22
N TYR A 221 -13.23 -27.47 20.95
CA TYR A 221 -14.52 -27.66 20.27
C TYR A 221 -15.09 -29.06 20.51
N ALA A 222 -16.33 -29.12 20.97
CA ALA A 222 -17.12 -30.34 20.99
C ALA A 222 -17.81 -30.58 19.64
N LEU A 223 -18.28 -31.81 19.39
CA LEU A 223 -19.04 -32.13 18.16
C LEU A 223 -20.24 -31.20 17.96
N GLN A 224 -20.93 -30.81 19.04
CA GLN A 224 -22.09 -29.91 18.97
C GLN A 224 -21.73 -28.50 18.48
N ASP A 225 -20.52 -28.03 18.79
CA ASP A 225 -20.02 -26.73 18.32
C ASP A 225 -19.80 -26.73 16.81
N LEU A 226 -19.27 -27.83 16.28
CA LEU A 226 -19.12 -28.03 14.83
C LEU A 226 -20.45 -27.97 14.10
N TRP A 227 -21.50 -28.59 14.68
CA TRP A 227 -22.85 -28.54 14.11
C TRP A 227 -23.42 -27.13 14.09
N ARG A 228 -23.22 -26.34 15.14
CA ARG A 228 -23.69 -24.94 15.19
C ARG A 228 -23.03 -24.09 14.10
N CYS A 229 -21.71 -24.19 13.96
CA CYS A 229 -20.98 -23.42 12.95
C CYS A 229 -21.44 -23.75 11.52
N ARG A 230 -21.85 -25.00 11.27
CA ARG A 230 -22.38 -25.45 9.96
C ARG A 230 -23.79 -24.97 9.63
N GLN A 231 -24.56 -24.54 10.63
CA GLN A 231 -25.92 -24.05 10.38
C GLN A 231 -25.93 -22.67 9.74
N ASN A 232 -24.87 -21.88 9.93
CA ASN A 232 -24.77 -20.53 9.40
C ASN A 232 -23.36 -20.20 8.88
N PRO A 233 -22.84 -20.93 7.87
CA PRO A 233 -21.50 -20.67 7.35
C PRO A 233 -21.48 -19.44 6.44
N LEU A 234 -20.30 -18.84 6.27
CA LEU A 234 -20.04 -17.90 5.20
C LEU A 234 -20.16 -18.58 3.83
N CYS A 235 -20.54 -17.80 2.82
CA CYS A 235 -20.70 -18.27 1.45
C CYS A 235 -19.37 -18.83 0.89
N PRO A 236 -19.33 -20.10 0.42
CA PRO A 236 -18.13 -20.72 -0.14
C PRO A 236 -17.43 -19.93 -1.24
N LEU A 237 -18.20 -19.21 -2.07
CA LEU A 237 -17.67 -18.39 -3.18
C LEU A 237 -16.64 -17.34 -2.75
N LEU A 238 -16.63 -16.95 -1.48
CA LEU A 238 -15.66 -16.02 -0.90
C LEU A 238 -14.24 -16.61 -0.85
N PHE A 239 -14.11 -17.93 -0.74
CA PHE A 239 -12.83 -18.61 -0.50
C PHE A 239 -12.17 -19.15 -1.78
N ASP A 240 -12.85 -19.08 -2.93
CA ASP A 240 -12.39 -19.74 -4.15
C ASP A 240 -11.15 -19.11 -4.83
N LYS A 241 -10.75 -17.88 -4.47
CA LYS A 241 -9.69 -17.14 -5.21
C LYS A 241 -8.28 -17.36 -4.67
N ILE A 242 -8.11 -17.48 -3.35
CA ILE A 242 -6.78 -17.44 -2.74
C ILE A 242 -6.41 -18.81 -2.22
N ARG A 243 -5.97 -19.68 -3.14
CA ARG A 243 -5.26 -20.90 -2.78
C ARG A 243 -3.77 -20.60 -2.73
N LEU A 244 -3.15 -20.85 -1.58
CA LEU A 244 -1.70 -20.81 -1.49
C LEU A 244 -1.11 -21.82 -2.47
N LYS A 245 -0.06 -21.39 -3.17
CA LYS A 245 0.71 -22.31 -4.00
C LYS A 245 1.62 -23.11 -3.09
N GLU A 246 1.71 -24.42 -3.34
CA GLU A 246 2.74 -25.24 -2.74
C GLU A 246 4.11 -24.63 -3.02
N HIS A 247 4.98 -24.63 -2.01
CA HIS A 247 6.33 -24.13 -2.15
C HIS A 247 7.31 -25.29 -2.39
N ASN A 248 8.43 -25.00 -3.03
CA ASN A 248 9.58 -25.89 -3.17
C ASN A 248 10.74 -25.48 -2.23
N VAL A 249 10.43 -24.76 -1.15
CA VAL A 249 11.38 -24.33 -0.12
C VAL A 249 11.83 -25.52 0.74
N SER A 250 13.11 -25.53 1.12
CA SER A 250 13.73 -26.57 1.94
C SER A 250 14.31 -26.00 3.23
N VAL A 251 14.39 -26.84 4.28
CA VAL A 251 15.09 -26.49 5.54
C VAL A 251 16.54 -26.13 5.26
N GLY A 252 17.05 -25.10 5.96
CA GLY A 252 18.40 -24.57 5.79
C GLY A 252 18.52 -23.49 4.73
N MET A 253 17.50 -23.28 3.89
CA MET A 253 17.54 -22.20 2.90
C MET A 253 17.70 -20.84 3.56
N ILE A 254 18.68 -20.06 3.11
CA ILE A 254 18.92 -18.69 3.58
C ILE A 254 18.13 -17.67 2.74
N LEU A 255 17.69 -16.60 3.39
CA LEU A 255 16.84 -15.56 2.83
C LEU A 255 17.07 -14.22 3.54
N GLU A 256 16.46 -13.16 3.00
CA GLU A 256 16.39 -11.86 3.66
C GLU A 256 15.01 -11.67 4.28
N VAL A 257 14.96 -11.17 5.51
CA VAL A 257 13.72 -10.93 6.27
C VAL A 257 13.61 -9.47 6.63
N ARG A 258 12.48 -8.85 6.33
CA ARG A 258 12.22 -7.47 6.72
C ARG A 258 11.85 -7.40 8.19
N ASP A 259 12.44 -6.44 8.91
CA ASP A 259 12.02 -6.12 10.27
C ASP A 259 10.56 -5.65 10.32
N GLN A 260 9.77 -6.30 11.17
CA GLN A 260 8.35 -5.97 11.37
C GLN A 260 8.14 -4.81 12.35
N GLY A 261 9.15 -4.46 13.17
CA GLY A 261 9.06 -3.39 14.16
C GLY A 261 9.36 -1.99 13.60
N MET A 262 10.54 -1.80 13.01
CA MET A 262 10.99 -0.48 12.51
C MET A 262 10.87 -0.32 10.99
N GLY A 263 10.54 -1.38 10.24
CA GLY A 263 10.06 -1.33 8.86
C GLY A 263 11.08 -0.92 7.77
N ARG A 264 12.36 -0.72 8.13
CA ARG A 264 13.41 -0.29 7.16
C ARG A 264 14.63 -1.20 7.05
N GLY A 265 14.91 -2.03 8.05
CA GLY A 265 16.02 -2.97 8.03
C GLY A 265 15.63 -4.29 7.38
N PHE A 266 16.55 -4.86 6.61
CA PHE A 266 16.52 -6.28 6.26
C PHE A 266 17.49 -7.00 7.18
N PHE A 267 17.15 -8.21 7.59
CA PHE A 267 17.97 -9.09 8.40
C PHE A 267 18.21 -10.38 7.64
N PRO A 268 19.36 -11.04 7.83
CA PRO A 268 19.52 -12.40 7.36
C PRO A 268 18.56 -13.32 8.13
N GLY A 269 17.99 -14.29 7.43
CA GLY A 269 17.15 -15.33 8.01
C GLY A 269 17.38 -16.66 7.33
N HIS A 270 16.88 -17.72 7.95
CA HIS A 270 16.91 -19.06 7.38
C HIS A 270 15.62 -19.82 7.67
N VAL A 271 15.32 -20.80 6.82
CA VAL A 271 14.19 -21.71 7.00
C VAL A 271 14.56 -22.77 8.02
N SER A 272 13.94 -22.75 9.20
CA SER A 272 14.23 -23.70 10.29
C SER A 272 13.41 -24.98 10.18
N LYS A 273 12.20 -24.92 9.64
CA LYS A 273 11.26 -26.05 9.60
C LYS A 273 10.23 -25.91 8.47
N ILE A 274 9.87 -27.02 7.83
CA ILE A 274 8.68 -27.07 6.95
C ILE A 274 7.48 -27.53 7.77
N LEU A 275 6.40 -26.76 7.73
CA LEU A 275 5.19 -27.03 8.52
C LEU A 275 4.14 -27.77 7.70
N SER A 276 4.01 -27.42 6.42
CA SER A 276 3.12 -28.04 5.45
C SER A 276 3.64 -27.77 4.02
N PRO A 277 2.98 -28.26 2.95
CA PRO A 277 3.31 -27.86 1.59
C PRO A 277 3.20 -26.35 1.30
N TYR A 278 2.51 -25.59 2.17
CA TYR A 278 2.24 -24.16 1.98
C TYR A 278 2.96 -23.24 2.97
N PHE A 279 3.31 -23.77 4.15
CA PHE A 279 3.86 -22.98 5.25
C PHE A 279 5.20 -23.52 5.74
N PHE A 280 6.10 -22.61 6.09
CA PHE A 280 7.40 -22.91 6.66
C PHE A 280 7.76 -21.90 7.74
N GLU A 281 8.67 -22.28 8.63
CA GLU A 281 9.16 -21.47 9.74
C GLU A 281 10.49 -20.82 9.35
N VAL A 282 10.64 -19.54 9.66
CA VAL A 282 11.81 -18.71 9.40
C VAL A 282 12.34 -18.17 10.72
N LYS A 283 13.63 -18.37 10.96
CA LYS A 283 14.35 -17.75 12.07
C LYS A 283 15.12 -16.53 11.59
N THR A 284 15.04 -15.44 12.35
CA THR A 284 15.77 -14.20 12.07
C THR A 284 15.93 -13.39 13.37
N ARG A 285 16.44 -12.16 13.28
CA ARG A 285 16.52 -11.20 14.41
C ARG A 285 15.72 -9.93 14.10
N SER A 286 15.52 -9.10 15.11
CA SER A 286 14.90 -7.78 14.97
C SER A 286 15.76 -6.70 15.62
N LEU A 287 15.55 -5.44 15.24
CA LEU A 287 16.18 -4.28 15.89
C LEU A 287 15.71 -4.08 17.33
N ASP A 288 14.50 -4.56 17.63
CA ASP A 288 13.86 -4.39 18.96
C ASP A 288 14.21 -5.53 19.91
N ASN A 289 14.74 -6.64 19.40
CA ASN A 289 15.12 -7.81 20.18
C ASN A 289 16.38 -8.45 19.58
N GLU A 290 17.47 -8.47 20.35
CA GLU A 290 18.69 -9.16 19.95
C GLU A 290 18.49 -10.68 19.86
N ASP A 291 17.45 -11.25 20.47
CA ASP A 291 17.16 -12.67 20.38
C ASP A 291 16.65 -13.11 19.01
N ILE A 292 16.85 -14.39 18.72
CA ILE A 292 16.31 -15.03 17.51
C ILE A 292 14.79 -15.09 17.63
N ILE A 293 14.10 -14.42 16.71
CA ILE A 293 12.66 -14.50 16.54
C ILE A 293 12.31 -15.58 15.52
N THR A 294 11.14 -16.19 15.72
CA THR A 294 10.60 -17.23 14.84
C THR A 294 9.33 -16.70 14.18
N LEU A 295 9.28 -16.76 12.86
CA LEU A 295 8.18 -16.29 12.02
C LEU A 295 7.66 -17.45 11.17
N VAL A 296 6.35 -17.60 11.09
CA VAL A 296 5.74 -18.53 10.14
C VAL A 296 5.53 -17.79 8.84
N ALA A 297 5.89 -18.37 7.69
CA ALA A 297 5.81 -17.75 6.37
C ALA A 297 5.23 -18.71 5.31
N HIS A 298 4.80 -18.14 4.20
CA HIS A 298 4.42 -18.82 2.97
C HIS A 298 5.04 -18.08 1.77
N SER A 299 4.93 -18.64 0.56
CA SER A 299 5.56 -18.09 -0.67
C SER A 299 5.12 -16.67 -1.07
N ASN A 300 4.11 -16.12 -0.41
CA ASN A 300 3.50 -14.81 -0.65
C ASN A 300 3.67 -13.82 0.52
N SER A 301 4.34 -14.22 1.61
CA SER A 301 4.52 -13.37 2.80
C SER A 301 5.29 -12.09 2.47
N ASP A 302 4.87 -10.94 3.02
CA ASP A 302 5.36 -9.61 2.65
C ASP A 302 6.68 -9.20 3.34
N TYR A 303 7.21 -10.07 4.21
CA TYR A 303 8.44 -9.87 4.97
C TYR A 303 9.58 -10.80 4.57
N ILE A 304 9.38 -11.73 3.64
CA ILE A 304 10.46 -12.60 3.15
C ILE A 304 10.89 -12.19 1.75
N PHE A 305 12.20 -12.21 1.50
CA PHE A 305 12.81 -11.75 0.26
C PHE A 305 13.96 -12.67 -0.16
N PRO A 306 14.25 -12.77 -1.47
CA PRO A 306 15.37 -13.57 -1.95
C PRO A 306 16.71 -12.94 -1.54
N VAL A 307 17.76 -13.77 -1.45
CA VAL A 307 19.12 -13.30 -1.16
C VAL A 307 19.58 -12.31 -2.24
N GLY A 308 20.14 -11.18 -1.80
CA GLY A 308 20.60 -10.08 -2.66
C GLY A 308 19.51 -9.05 -2.98
N TYR A 309 18.30 -9.19 -2.43
CA TYR A 309 17.20 -8.26 -2.66
C TYR A 309 17.53 -6.86 -2.13
N SER A 310 18.02 -6.77 -0.89
CA SER A 310 18.42 -5.53 -0.25
C SER A 310 19.52 -4.82 -1.04
N GLU A 311 20.58 -5.53 -1.45
CA GLU A 311 21.67 -4.96 -2.25
C GLU A 311 21.20 -4.46 -3.63
N LYS A 312 20.35 -5.25 -4.32
CA LYS A 312 19.74 -4.89 -5.61
C LYS A 312 18.94 -3.60 -5.49
N ASN A 313 18.18 -3.44 -4.41
CA ASN A 313 17.31 -2.30 -4.17
C ASN A 313 17.92 -1.22 -3.26
N LYS A 314 19.22 -1.31 -2.94
CA LYS A 314 19.97 -0.34 -2.11
C LYS A 314 19.41 -0.14 -0.70
N TYR A 315 18.82 -1.19 -0.15
CA TYR A 315 18.48 -1.28 1.27
C TYR A 315 19.64 -1.85 2.09
N CYS A 316 19.65 -1.56 3.39
CA CYS A 316 20.66 -2.10 4.29
C CYS A 316 20.22 -3.49 4.77
N LEU A 317 21.09 -4.47 4.54
CA LEU A 317 21.06 -5.74 5.26
C LEU A 317 21.84 -5.54 6.56
N ILE A 318 21.18 -5.72 7.70
CA ILE A 318 21.78 -5.50 9.02
C ILE A 318 22.45 -6.82 9.44
N PRO A 319 23.78 -6.83 9.62
CA PRO A 319 24.51 -8.01 10.07
C PRO A 319 24.15 -8.41 11.51
N LEU A 320 24.47 -9.64 11.89
CA LEU A 320 24.19 -10.19 13.21
C LEU A 320 25.01 -9.56 14.34
N LYS A 321 26.21 -9.07 14.03
CA LYS A 321 27.07 -8.36 14.98
C LYS A 321 27.44 -7.00 14.39
N TRP A 322 27.37 -5.97 15.23
CA TRP A 322 27.74 -4.61 14.85
C TRP A 322 29.21 -4.51 14.41
N ASP A 323 30.08 -5.40 14.89
CA ASP A 323 31.50 -5.46 14.51
C ASP A 323 31.72 -5.97 13.06
N ASP A 324 30.74 -6.66 12.47
CA ASP A 324 30.83 -7.20 11.10
C ASP A 324 30.47 -6.15 10.02
N PHE A 325 30.13 -4.91 10.39
CA PHE A 325 29.81 -3.82 9.46
C PHE A 325 31.01 -3.30 8.65
N GLU A 326 32.24 -3.75 8.95
CA GLU A 326 33.45 -3.23 8.30
C GLU A 326 33.57 -3.61 6.82
N SER A 327 32.89 -4.67 6.36
CA SER A 327 32.78 -5.03 4.95
C SER A 327 31.36 -4.82 4.42
N LEU A 328 31.14 -3.77 3.62
CA LEU A 328 29.87 -3.52 2.93
C LEU A 328 29.61 -4.47 1.74
N SER A 329 30.44 -5.50 1.53
CA SER A 329 30.17 -6.56 0.55
C SER A 329 29.42 -7.71 1.22
N TYR A 330 28.14 -7.82 0.90
CA TYR A 330 27.30 -8.98 1.29
C TYR A 330 27.50 -10.14 0.30
N ASP A 331 28.77 -10.46 0.06
CA ASP A 331 29.19 -11.53 -0.82
C ASP A 331 28.92 -12.92 -0.20
N ASP A 332 29.31 -13.97 -0.91
CA ASP A 332 29.11 -15.34 -0.43
C ASP A 332 29.76 -15.58 0.94
N THR A 333 30.86 -14.89 1.25
CA THR A 333 31.56 -14.97 2.53
C THR A 333 30.71 -14.47 3.70
N PHE A 334 29.92 -13.40 3.51
CA PHE A 334 28.97 -12.92 4.52
C PHE A 334 27.93 -13.99 4.87
N TRP A 335 27.30 -14.57 3.85
CA TRP A 335 26.26 -15.58 4.02
C TRP A 335 26.79 -16.89 4.60
N GLU A 336 28.03 -17.28 4.24
CA GLU A 336 28.73 -18.39 4.87
C GLU A 336 28.98 -18.16 6.36
N ASN A 337 29.39 -16.96 6.75
CA ASN A 337 29.62 -16.62 8.15
C ASN A 337 28.31 -16.59 8.96
N TYR A 338 27.24 -16.03 8.38
CA TYR A 338 25.90 -16.11 8.97
C TYR A 338 25.50 -17.55 9.24
N ALA A 339 25.65 -18.43 8.24
CA ALA A 339 25.28 -19.82 8.37
C ALA A 339 26.09 -20.59 9.41
N ARG A 340 27.40 -20.33 9.49
CA ARG A 340 28.26 -20.89 10.54
C ARG A 340 27.87 -20.42 11.94
N SER A 341 27.39 -19.19 12.07
CA SER A 341 27.05 -18.60 13.37
C SER A 341 25.77 -19.16 14.00
N ASP A 342 24.90 -19.79 13.20
CA ASP A 342 23.60 -20.31 13.60
C ASP A 342 23.48 -21.83 13.34
N ASP A 343 24.62 -22.52 13.21
CA ASP A 343 24.75 -23.96 12.95
C ASP A 343 23.92 -24.46 11.75
N ILE A 344 23.79 -23.64 10.70
CA ILE A 344 23.03 -23.99 9.49
C ILE A 344 23.84 -25.00 8.66
N ILE A 345 23.27 -26.20 8.51
CA ILE A 345 23.94 -27.39 7.97
C ILE A 345 24.33 -27.24 6.48
N ASP A 346 23.59 -26.45 5.69
CA ASP A 346 23.87 -26.27 4.25
C ASP A 346 23.52 -24.87 3.74
N VAL A 347 24.54 -24.07 3.43
CA VAL A 347 24.43 -22.67 2.95
C VAL A 347 24.24 -22.59 1.43
N ARG A 348 24.33 -23.72 0.71
CA ARG A 348 24.32 -23.72 -0.77
C ARG A 348 22.94 -23.45 -1.34
N HIS A 349 21.89 -23.46 -0.52
CA HIS A 349 20.52 -23.28 -0.96
C HIS A 349 20.04 -21.88 -0.58
N LYS A 350 20.10 -20.97 -1.56
CA LYS A 350 19.57 -19.61 -1.42
C LYS A 350 18.11 -19.59 -1.86
N LEU A 351 17.27 -18.91 -1.09
CA LEU A 351 15.93 -18.59 -1.53
C LEU A 351 16.02 -17.59 -2.69
N THR A 352 15.35 -17.92 -3.79
CA THR A 352 15.33 -17.12 -5.03
C THR A 352 13.90 -16.74 -5.41
N ASP A 353 13.77 -15.85 -6.40
CA ASP A 353 12.46 -15.46 -6.94
C ASP A 353 11.59 -16.64 -7.43
N ALA A 354 12.19 -17.79 -7.78
CA ALA A 354 11.47 -18.99 -8.21
C ALA A 354 10.72 -19.70 -7.07
N HIS A 355 11.12 -19.45 -5.82
CA HIS A 355 10.49 -20.04 -4.62
C HIS A 355 9.35 -19.17 -4.08
N LEU A 356 9.35 -17.89 -4.47
CA LEU A 356 8.34 -16.92 -4.08
C LEU A 356 7.32 -16.74 -5.20
N CYS A 357 6.16 -16.18 -4.87
CA CYS A 357 5.24 -15.79 -5.93
C CYS A 357 5.87 -14.78 -6.87
N SER A 358 5.48 -14.89 -8.14
CA SER A 358 6.09 -14.14 -9.23
C SER A 358 5.98 -12.64 -8.98
N PRO A 359 7.08 -11.87 -9.21
CA PRO A 359 7.03 -10.43 -9.12
C PRO A 359 5.99 -9.89 -10.10
N CYS A 360 5.35 -8.77 -9.73
CA CYS A 360 4.39 -8.14 -10.60
C CYS A 360 5.13 -7.51 -11.80
N PRO A 361 4.83 -7.92 -13.05
CA PRO A 361 5.44 -7.29 -14.20
C PRO A 361 5.01 -5.82 -14.31
N ARG A 362 5.91 -5.02 -14.90
CA ARG A 362 5.79 -3.56 -15.15
C ARG A 362 4.46 -3.21 -15.86
N PRO A 363 3.92 -1.97 -15.70
CA PRO A 363 4.58 -0.73 -15.26
C PRO A 363 4.82 -0.63 -13.75
N ARG A 364 5.71 0.27 -13.31
CA ARG A 364 6.03 0.50 -11.89
C ARG A 364 4.96 1.40 -11.27
N ILE A 365 4.48 1.07 -10.07
CA ILE A 365 3.59 1.95 -9.31
C ILE A 365 4.35 3.24 -9.01
N HIS A 366 3.75 4.39 -9.33
CA HIS A 366 4.42 5.67 -9.16
C HIS A 366 4.36 6.12 -7.69
N PRO A 367 5.49 6.58 -7.11
CA PRO A 367 5.47 7.29 -5.84
C PRO A 367 4.64 8.58 -5.91
N PHE A 368 4.47 9.27 -4.78
CA PHE A 368 3.66 10.50 -4.65
C PHE A 368 2.14 10.33 -4.77
N GLN A 369 1.68 9.08 -4.69
CA GLN A 369 0.26 8.77 -4.66
C GLN A 369 -0.14 8.31 -3.26
N TYR A 370 -1.41 8.52 -2.91
CA TYR A 370 -1.94 8.11 -1.62
C TYR A 370 -2.75 6.81 -1.71
N VAL A 371 -2.72 6.05 -0.62
CA VAL A 371 -3.54 4.88 -0.36
C VAL A 371 -4.07 4.95 1.07
N GLU A 372 -5.00 4.06 1.42
CA GLU A 372 -5.40 3.80 2.80
C GLU A 372 -4.79 2.48 3.27
N VAL A 373 -4.30 2.43 4.51
CA VAL A 373 -3.66 1.23 5.06
C VAL A 373 -4.30 0.86 6.37
N PHE A 374 -4.84 -0.36 6.47
CA PHE A 374 -5.45 -0.84 7.70
C PHE A 374 -4.40 -1.25 8.72
N CYS A 375 -4.60 -0.83 9.97
CA CYS A 375 -3.77 -1.23 11.10
C CYS A 375 -4.55 -2.17 12.02
N HIS A 376 -4.29 -3.46 11.89
CA HIS A 376 -4.94 -4.50 12.68
C HIS A 376 -4.83 -4.29 14.20
N MET A 377 -3.73 -3.71 14.69
CA MET A 377 -3.54 -3.41 16.11
C MET A 377 -4.46 -2.29 16.62
N ARG A 378 -4.75 -1.29 15.79
CA ARG A 378 -5.55 -0.11 16.19
C ARG A 378 -7.00 -0.17 15.73
N GLY A 379 -7.35 -1.11 14.85
CA GLY A 379 -8.69 -1.22 14.28
C GLY A 379 -9.07 -0.03 13.41
N CYS A 380 -8.10 0.70 12.86
CA CYS A 380 -8.32 1.90 12.05
C CYS A 380 -7.48 1.90 10.77
N MET A 381 -7.88 2.69 9.79
CA MET A 381 -7.08 2.97 8.60
C MET A 381 -6.23 4.22 8.81
N PHE A 382 -5.09 4.26 8.14
CA PHE A 382 -4.25 5.44 7.99
C PHE A 382 -4.26 5.88 6.53
N SER A 383 -4.39 7.18 6.29
CA SER A 383 -3.94 7.75 5.01
C SER A 383 -2.43 7.48 4.87
N ALA A 384 -1.94 7.00 3.74
CA ALA A 384 -0.53 6.68 3.58
C ALA A 384 0.02 7.10 2.21
N LEU A 385 1.19 7.73 2.22
CA LEU A 385 1.89 8.21 1.01
C LEU A 385 2.81 7.11 0.47
N ILE A 386 2.65 6.73 -0.80
CA ILE A 386 3.61 5.86 -1.48
C ILE A 386 4.91 6.64 -1.72
N THR A 387 5.98 6.20 -1.09
CA THR A 387 7.33 6.79 -1.15
C THR A 387 8.24 6.07 -2.14
N ALA A 388 8.06 4.76 -2.29
CA ALA A 388 8.80 3.95 -3.26
C ALA A 388 7.97 2.72 -3.66
N ALA A 389 8.34 2.11 -4.79
CA ALA A 389 7.80 0.83 -5.23
C ALA A 389 8.88 0.03 -5.94
N THR A 390 8.85 -1.29 -5.78
CA THR A 390 9.61 -2.28 -6.55
C THR A 390 8.63 -3.14 -7.37
N ASP A 391 9.12 -4.22 -7.97
CA ASP A 391 8.30 -5.22 -8.64
C ASP A 391 7.54 -6.14 -7.68
N ARG A 392 7.91 -6.17 -6.39
CA ARG A 392 7.29 -7.01 -5.36
C ARG A 392 6.50 -6.24 -4.31
N CYS A 393 6.89 -5.01 -3.98
CA CYS A 393 6.30 -4.28 -2.86
C CYS A 393 6.27 -2.77 -3.05
N ILE A 394 5.49 -2.11 -2.22
CA ILE A 394 5.43 -0.66 -2.07
C ILE A 394 5.85 -0.24 -0.67
N TRP A 395 6.45 0.94 -0.57
CA TRP A 395 6.80 1.58 0.69
C TRP A 395 5.86 2.76 0.90
N VAL A 396 5.14 2.73 2.01
CA VAL A 396 4.14 3.73 2.35
C VAL A 396 4.50 4.41 3.65
N LEU A 397 4.31 5.73 3.73
CA LEU A 397 4.46 6.51 4.95
C LEU A 397 3.07 6.79 5.53
N PRO A 398 2.68 6.21 6.67
CA PRO A 398 1.40 6.50 7.31
C PRO A 398 1.29 7.97 7.74
N GLY A 399 0.09 8.53 7.65
CA GLY A 399 -0.24 9.89 8.04
C GLY A 399 -0.13 10.11 9.55
N GLN A 400 0.15 11.35 9.94
CA GLN A 400 0.41 11.82 11.32
C GLN A 400 1.63 11.22 12.04
N GLU A 401 2.36 10.27 11.46
CA GLU A 401 3.67 9.91 12.02
C GLU A 401 4.63 11.09 11.87
N SER A 402 4.98 11.73 12.99
CA SER A 402 5.84 12.93 13.04
C SER A 402 7.26 12.67 12.51
N ASN A 403 7.65 11.40 12.45
CA ASN A 403 8.96 10.97 11.99
C ASN A 403 8.86 10.55 10.52
N THR A 404 9.58 11.26 9.65
CA THR A 404 9.72 10.96 8.22
C THR A 404 10.44 9.64 7.91
N CYS A 405 10.63 8.80 8.92
CA CYS A 405 11.56 7.67 8.89
C CYS A 405 10.94 6.30 9.15
N CYS A 406 9.62 6.17 9.26
CA CYS A 406 8.96 4.88 9.51
C CYS A 406 8.06 4.45 8.34
N THR A 407 8.58 4.52 7.12
CA THR A 407 7.91 3.92 5.96
C THR A 407 7.69 2.43 6.21
N ARG A 408 6.46 1.95 6.03
CA ARG A 408 6.10 0.54 6.09
C ARG A 408 6.13 -0.05 4.69
N CYS A 409 6.55 -1.30 4.59
CA CYS A 409 6.59 -2.01 3.31
C CYS A 409 5.39 -2.97 3.24
N TYR A 410 4.82 -3.14 2.06
CA TYR A 410 3.72 -4.06 1.81
C TYR A 410 3.89 -4.72 0.46
N SER A 411 3.61 -6.02 0.36
CA SER A 411 3.60 -6.72 -0.92
C SER A 411 2.55 -6.16 -1.87
N ILE A 412 2.83 -6.20 -3.18
CA ILE A 412 1.83 -5.91 -4.21
C ILE A 412 0.79 -7.03 -4.14
N GLY A 413 -0.43 -6.69 -3.75
CA GLY A 413 -1.50 -7.65 -3.45
C GLY A 413 -1.75 -7.90 -1.97
N SER A 414 -1.05 -7.20 -1.06
CA SER A 414 -1.39 -7.17 0.36
C SER A 414 -2.87 -6.82 0.56
N LEU A 415 -3.50 -7.52 1.49
CA LEU A 415 -4.90 -7.35 1.85
C LEU A 415 -5.12 -6.21 2.87
N SER A 416 -4.06 -5.46 3.18
CA SER A 416 -4.09 -4.33 4.13
C SER A 416 -4.04 -2.97 3.44
N ILE A 417 -3.96 -2.91 2.09
CA ILE A 417 -3.86 -1.67 1.31
C ILE A 417 -5.14 -1.43 0.52
N PHE A 418 -5.78 -0.29 0.73
CA PHE A 418 -7.09 0.06 0.19
C PHE A 418 -7.03 1.36 -0.64
N PRO A 419 -7.93 1.53 -1.61
CA PRO A 419 -8.02 2.78 -2.36
C PRO A 419 -8.51 3.93 -1.46
N CYS A 420 -8.10 5.16 -1.75
CA CYS A 420 -8.60 6.33 -1.03
C CYS A 420 -10.14 6.43 -1.10
N GLY A 421 -10.77 6.68 0.04
CA GLY A 421 -12.23 6.75 0.20
C GLY A 421 -12.87 5.43 0.63
N TYR A 422 -12.11 4.34 0.71
CA TYR A 422 -12.62 3.05 1.15
C TYR A 422 -13.08 3.07 2.61
N ALA A 423 -12.30 3.69 3.50
CA ALA A 423 -12.63 3.88 4.90
C ALA A 423 -13.97 4.61 5.08
N ALA A 424 -14.16 5.72 4.36
CA ALA A 424 -15.41 6.48 4.40
C ALA A 424 -16.60 5.66 3.88
N ARG A 425 -16.41 4.89 2.80
CA ARG A 425 -17.46 4.03 2.22
C ARG A 425 -17.95 2.96 3.18
N TYR A 426 -17.06 2.40 4.00
CA TYR A 426 -17.34 1.29 4.91
C TYR A 426 -17.34 1.67 6.39
N ASN A 427 -17.43 2.97 6.70
CA ASN A 427 -17.45 3.52 8.06
C ASN A 427 -16.28 3.06 8.95
N ILE A 428 -15.09 2.91 8.34
CA ILE A 428 -13.87 2.56 9.06
C ILE A 428 -13.20 3.84 9.56
N PRO A 429 -12.79 3.92 10.84
CA PRO A 429 -12.08 5.09 11.34
C PRO A 429 -10.80 5.35 10.54
N LEU A 430 -10.64 6.59 10.05
CA LEU A 430 -9.49 7.00 9.25
C LEU A 430 -8.66 8.06 9.99
N VAL A 431 -7.42 7.72 10.28
CA VAL A 431 -6.40 8.67 10.72
C VAL A 431 -5.81 9.33 9.48
N GLY A 432 -6.33 10.53 9.20
CA GLY A 432 -5.92 11.34 8.05
C GLY A 432 -4.65 12.16 8.27
N GLU A 433 -4.18 12.83 7.21
CA GLU A 433 -2.98 13.67 7.27
C GLU A 433 -3.15 14.90 8.17
N ALA A 434 -2.03 15.39 8.70
CA ALA A 434 -2.00 16.63 9.46
C ALA A 434 -2.39 17.83 8.57
N ILE A 435 -3.09 18.82 9.15
CA ILE A 435 -3.46 20.04 8.45
C ILE A 435 -2.20 20.76 7.97
N VAL A 436 -2.13 21.01 6.66
CA VAL A 436 -0.97 21.64 6.04
C VAL A 436 -1.20 23.15 5.86
N PRO A 437 -0.20 24.02 6.14
CA PRO A 437 -0.34 25.45 5.87
C PRO A 437 -0.57 25.70 4.38
N THR A 438 -1.56 26.51 4.04
CA THR A 438 -1.83 26.93 2.66
C THR A 438 -1.45 28.39 2.44
N LEU A 439 -0.98 28.73 1.25
CA LEU A 439 -0.81 30.12 0.83
C LEU A 439 -2.13 30.70 0.29
N ARG A 440 -2.37 32.00 0.48
CA ARG A 440 -3.50 32.69 -0.16
C ARG A 440 -3.25 32.80 -1.67
N ALA A 441 -4.27 32.45 -2.46
CA ALA A 441 -4.27 32.75 -3.89
C ALA A 441 -4.38 34.27 -4.11
N THR A 442 -3.50 34.84 -4.91
CA THR A 442 -3.51 36.26 -5.28
C THR A 442 -3.92 36.44 -6.75
N THR A 443 -4.44 37.62 -7.10
CA THR A 443 -4.79 37.97 -8.49
C THR A 443 -3.55 38.04 -9.38
N ASP A 444 -3.62 37.61 -10.64
CA ASP A 444 -2.49 37.53 -11.61
C ASP A 444 -1.66 38.83 -11.70
N ARG A 445 -0.62 38.94 -10.86
CA ARG A 445 0.22 40.14 -10.73
C ARG A 445 1.19 40.32 -11.90
N PHE A 446 1.51 39.25 -12.63
CA PHE A 446 2.61 39.23 -13.60
C PHE A 446 2.16 39.02 -15.04
N ASN A 447 0.90 38.67 -15.28
CA ASN A 447 0.33 38.43 -16.59
C ASN A 447 1.23 37.50 -17.42
N LEU A 448 1.46 36.29 -16.89
CA LEU A 448 2.40 35.31 -17.47
C LEU A 448 2.06 34.99 -18.94
N SER A 449 0.79 35.13 -19.33
CA SER A 449 0.32 35.00 -20.72
C SER A 449 1.02 35.94 -21.73
N LYS A 450 1.63 37.04 -21.23
CA LYS A 450 2.45 37.97 -22.01
C LYS A 450 3.80 37.38 -22.41
N TYR A 451 4.37 36.47 -21.60
CA TYR A 451 5.71 35.92 -21.78
C TYR A 451 5.71 34.43 -22.15
N TYR A 452 4.61 33.73 -21.89
CA TYR A 452 4.47 32.28 -22.07
C TYR A 452 3.20 31.93 -22.88
N SER A 453 3.21 30.75 -23.51
CA SER A 453 2.15 30.25 -24.39
C SER A 453 1.80 28.81 -24.00
N PRO A 454 0.49 28.43 -23.96
CA PRO A 454 0.06 27.06 -23.71
C PRO A 454 0.21 26.17 -24.95
N THR A 455 0.54 26.75 -26.10
CA THR A 455 0.78 26.03 -27.33
C THR A 455 2.30 25.86 -27.52
N PRO A 456 2.81 24.63 -27.63
CA PRO A 456 4.23 24.39 -27.94
C PRO A 456 4.59 25.09 -29.26
N GLY A 457 5.69 25.86 -29.26
CA GLY A 457 6.18 26.47 -30.50
C GLY A 457 6.75 25.44 -31.46
N ALA A 458 6.61 25.66 -32.77
CA ALA A 458 7.19 24.79 -33.79
C ALA A 458 8.73 24.76 -33.69
N VAL A 459 9.30 23.56 -33.53
CA VAL A 459 10.72 23.28 -33.25
C VAL A 459 11.69 23.96 -34.22
N PHE A 460 11.26 24.22 -35.47
CA PHE A 460 12.10 24.74 -36.56
C PHE A 460 11.74 26.14 -37.05
N SER A 461 10.92 26.90 -36.31
CA SER A 461 10.55 28.25 -36.74
C SER A 461 11.66 29.26 -36.41
N LYS A 462 12.31 29.82 -37.46
CA LYS A 462 13.29 30.91 -37.32
C LYS A 462 12.61 32.10 -36.65
N ARG A 463 13.03 32.40 -35.42
CA ARG A 463 12.46 33.45 -34.58
C ARG A 463 12.81 34.84 -35.15
N LYS A 464 11.94 35.41 -35.98
CA LYS A 464 12.01 36.82 -36.40
C LYS A 464 10.98 37.64 -35.63
N GLY A 465 11.44 38.69 -34.95
CA GLY A 465 10.66 39.90 -34.65
C GLY A 465 9.65 39.88 -33.49
N VAL A 466 9.17 38.73 -33.04
CA VAL A 466 8.24 38.65 -31.90
C VAL A 466 8.92 37.90 -30.75
N ARG A 467 8.90 38.46 -29.52
CA ARG A 467 9.36 37.76 -28.30
C ARG A 467 8.73 36.38 -28.29
N SER A 468 9.50 35.33 -28.60
CA SER A 468 8.95 33.98 -28.68
C SER A 468 8.49 33.60 -27.28
N ARG A 469 7.18 33.46 -27.10
CA ARG A 469 6.61 33.04 -25.83
C ARG A 469 7.06 31.61 -25.53
N PHE A 470 7.62 31.37 -24.34
CA PHE A 470 8.05 30.03 -23.95
C PHE A 470 6.83 29.15 -23.69
N PHE A 471 6.92 27.84 -23.97
CA PHE A 471 5.83 26.93 -23.65
C PHE A 471 5.66 26.80 -22.14
N LEU A 472 4.43 26.94 -21.66
CA LEU A 472 4.04 26.70 -20.27
C LEU A 472 2.60 26.19 -20.27
N SER A 473 2.31 25.10 -19.54
CA SER A 473 0.97 24.51 -19.52
C SER A 473 -0.09 25.54 -19.10
N ARG A 474 -1.30 25.41 -19.67
CA ARG A 474 -2.41 26.36 -19.49
C ARG A 474 -2.72 26.63 -18.02
N VAL A 475 -2.58 25.62 -17.17
CA VAL A 475 -2.78 25.69 -15.70
C VAL A 475 -1.97 26.82 -15.06
N TRP A 476 -0.76 27.08 -15.56
CA TRP A 476 0.17 28.06 -14.99
C TRP A 476 0.07 29.46 -15.58
N LEU A 477 -0.72 29.61 -16.65
CA LEU A 477 -0.92 30.90 -17.32
C LEU A 477 -2.06 31.71 -16.70
N THR A 478 -2.81 31.10 -15.77
CA THR A 478 -3.98 31.69 -15.13
C THR A 478 -3.74 31.81 -13.63
N GLY A 479 -3.73 33.03 -13.09
CA GLY A 479 -3.52 33.27 -11.65
C GLY A 479 -2.07 33.58 -11.27
N ASP A 480 -1.88 34.15 -10.09
CA ASP A 480 -0.56 34.58 -9.62
C ASP A 480 0.23 33.45 -8.98
N HIS A 481 1.05 32.80 -9.79
CA HIS A 481 1.94 31.72 -9.37
C HIS A 481 3.25 32.20 -8.72
N TRP A 482 3.25 33.35 -8.06
CA TRP A 482 4.45 33.91 -7.44
C TRP A 482 4.67 33.38 -6.03
N MET A 483 5.85 32.83 -5.79
CA MET A 483 6.22 32.22 -4.52
C MET A 483 7.11 33.14 -3.69
N PRO A 484 6.91 33.21 -2.35
CA PRO A 484 7.89 33.78 -1.45
C PRO A 484 9.20 32.98 -1.46
N VAL A 485 10.19 33.49 -0.73
CA VAL A 485 11.48 32.81 -0.51
C VAL A 485 11.24 31.44 0.12
N VAL A 486 11.89 30.40 -0.43
CA VAL A 486 11.92 29.05 0.17
C VAL A 486 13.24 28.87 0.88
N TYR A 487 13.23 28.71 2.19
CA TYR A 487 14.43 28.56 3.01
C TYR A 487 14.93 27.12 3.00
N ILE A 488 16.26 26.97 3.06
CA ILE A 488 16.93 25.68 3.24
C ILE A 488 17.38 25.59 4.70
N ASN A 489 16.73 24.73 5.48
CA ASN A 489 17.02 24.57 6.90
C ASN A 489 18.02 23.43 7.09
N LEU A 490 19.31 23.77 7.05
CA LEU A 490 20.42 22.80 7.14
C LEU A 490 20.48 22.02 8.46
N GLY A 491 19.76 22.47 9.50
CA GLY A 491 19.61 21.72 10.76
C GLY A 491 18.55 20.61 10.71
N CYS A 492 17.82 20.49 9.61
CA CYS A 492 16.84 19.43 9.39
C CYS A 492 17.47 18.23 8.68
N TYR A 493 16.97 17.02 8.97
CA TYR A 493 17.38 15.81 8.29
C TYR A 493 17.09 15.89 6.79
N HIS A 494 18.10 15.62 5.97
CA HIS A 494 18.02 15.77 4.51
C HIS A 494 18.23 14.45 3.77
N ALA A 495 18.07 13.30 4.46
CA ALA A 495 18.19 11.97 3.86
C ALA A 495 19.52 11.67 3.15
N ARG A 496 19.50 10.67 2.27
CA ARG A 496 20.65 10.14 1.53
C ARG A 496 21.02 10.95 0.28
N TYR A 497 20.20 11.94 -0.08
CA TYR A 497 20.32 12.60 -1.39
C TYR A 497 21.34 13.76 -1.38
N PRO A 498 21.18 14.84 -0.62
CA PRO A 498 22.05 16.00 -0.75
C PRO A 498 23.34 15.86 0.06
N THR A 499 24.50 16.09 -0.57
CA THR A 499 25.77 16.33 0.14
C THR A 499 25.81 17.76 0.68
N PHE A 500 26.19 17.96 1.94
CA PHE A 500 26.25 19.28 2.60
C PHE A 500 27.02 20.32 1.78
N GLU A 501 28.12 19.91 1.13
CA GLU A 501 28.96 20.78 0.31
C GLU A 501 28.24 21.36 -0.92
N SER A 502 27.20 20.67 -1.40
CA SER A 502 26.41 21.08 -2.57
C SER A 502 25.40 22.18 -2.24
N TYR A 503 24.98 22.31 -0.98
CA TYR A 503 24.03 23.35 -0.53
C TYR A 503 24.76 24.53 0.12
N ARG A 504 25.60 25.23 -0.64
CA ARG A 504 26.12 26.54 -0.23
C ARG A 504 25.04 27.62 -0.15
N LYS A 505 23.90 27.37 -0.81
CA LYS A 505 22.76 28.27 -0.90
C LYS A 505 21.91 28.17 0.37
N GLN A 506 21.49 29.30 0.94
CA GLN A 506 20.66 29.34 2.15
C GLN A 506 19.14 29.39 1.85
N SER A 507 18.75 29.75 0.63
CA SER A 507 17.34 29.87 0.21
C SER A 507 17.18 29.91 -1.32
N TYR A 508 16.01 29.56 -1.82
CA TYR A 508 15.55 29.87 -3.17
C TYR A 508 14.88 31.25 -3.18
N PRO A 509 15.26 32.15 -4.10
CA PRO A 509 14.67 33.48 -4.15
C PRO A 509 13.19 33.41 -4.49
N SER A 510 12.44 34.44 -4.10
CA SER A 510 11.06 34.62 -4.52
C SER A 510 10.98 34.68 -6.05
N GLY A 511 9.98 34.02 -6.64
CA GLY A 511 9.90 33.88 -8.08
C GLY A 511 8.68 33.09 -8.55
N PRO A 512 8.53 32.89 -9.88
CA PRO A 512 7.47 32.04 -10.41
C PRO A 512 7.62 30.60 -9.90
N MET A 513 6.52 30.02 -9.42
CA MET A 513 6.45 28.70 -8.80
C MET A 513 7.13 27.61 -9.64
N PHE A 514 6.82 27.52 -10.94
CA PHE A 514 7.46 26.54 -11.83
C PHE A 514 9.00 26.68 -11.88
N SER A 515 9.53 27.91 -11.81
CA SER A 515 10.97 28.16 -11.82
C SER A 515 11.61 27.71 -10.51
N ILE A 516 10.93 27.94 -9.38
CA ILE A 516 11.39 27.45 -8.07
C ILE A 516 11.40 25.92 -8.04
N ILE A 517 10.34 25.27 -8.53
CA ILE A 517 10.26 23.80 -8.62
C ILE A 517 11.40 23.24 -9.47
N GLN A 518 11.67 23.85 -10.64
CA GLN A 518 12.80 23.44 -11.48
C GLN A 518 14.14 23.58 -10.75
N MET A 519 14.37 24.70 -10.05
CA MET A 519 15.59 24.89 -9.27
C MET A 519 15.74 23.84 -8.18
N ILE A 520 14.68 23.56 -7.41
CA ILE A 520 14.69 22.54 -6.35
C ILE A 520 15.04 21.16 -6.94
N ALA A 521 14.36 20.75 -8.02
CA ALA A 521 14.60 19.44 -8.62
C ALA A 521 16.02 19.30 -9.21
N MET A 522 16.54 20.35 -9.85
CA MET A 522 17.92 20.36 -10.36
C MET A 522 18.95 20.33 -9.23
N ASP A 523 18.71 21.05 -8.14
CA ASP A 523 19.60 21.06 -6.98
C ASP A 523 19.63 19.68 -6.30
N PHE A 524 18.48 19.03 -6.11
CA PHE A 524 18.42 17.63 -5.64
C PHE A 524 19.20 16.69 -6.58
N TYR A 525 19.03 16.79 -7.90
CA TYR A 525 19.71 15.93 -8.86
C TYR A 525 21.23 16.18 -8.96
N SER A 526 21.65 17.43 -8.81
CA SER A 526 23.07 17.78 -8.83
C SER A 526 23.79 17.39 -7.54
N SER A 527 23.11 17.49 -6.40
CA SER A 527 23.65 17.21 -5.07
C SER A 527 23.65 15.73 -4.69
N VAL A 528 22.92 14.89 -5.43
CA VAL A 528 22.90 13.45 -5.20
C VAL A 528 24.14 12.74 -5.76
N CYS A 529 24.63 11.77 -4.99
CA CYS A 529 25.68 10.87 -5.43
C CYS A 529 25.27 10.16 -6.73
N VAL A 530 26.24 9.94 -7.62
CA VAL A 530 26.03 9.37 -8.96
C VAL A 530 25.29 8.03 -8.90
N SER A 531 25.55 7.20 -7.88
CA SER A 531 24.90 5.91 -7.68
C SER A 531 23.38 5.99 -7.44
N PHE A 532 22.87 7.11 -6.92
CA PHE A 532 21.45 7.30 -6.60
C PHE A 532 20.72 8.21 -7.61
N ARG A 533 21.40 8.72 -8.65
CA ARG A 533 20.78 9.56 -9.69
C ARG A 533 19.68 8.86 -10.45
N GLN A 534 19.84 7.56 -10.72
CA GLN A 534 18.83 6.78 -11.44
C GLN A 534 17.56 6.63 -10.59
N GLU A 535 17.70 6.33 -9.30
CA GLU A 535 16.58 6.25 -8.36
C GLU A 535 15.84 7.59 -8.25
N LEU A 536 16.59 8.68 -8.07
CA LEU A 536 16.00 10.02 -8.02
C LEU A 536 15.29 10.39 -9.32
N ARG A 537 15.84 9.98 -10.47
CA ARG A 537 15.21 10.15 -11.78
C ARG A 537 13.92 9.36 -11.91
N GLU A 538 13.87 8.14 -11.38
CA GLU A 538 12.66 7.31 -11.37
C GLU A 538 11.60 7.86 -10.41
N LEU A 539 12.03 8.39 -9.26
CA LEU A 539 11.16 9.06 -8.31
C LEU A 539 10.54 10.32 -8.89
N PHE A 540 11.34 11.15 -9.57
CA PHE A 540 10.83 12.39 -10.17
C PHE A 540 10.00 12.17 -11.42
N ASN A 541 10.30 11.19 -12.28
CA ASN A 541 9.61 11.06 -13.56
C ASN A 541 8.20 10.48 -13.40
N CYS A 542 7.20 11.37 -13.37
CA CYS A 542 5.79 10.99 -13.40
C CYS A 542 5.28 10.71 -14.83
N SER A 543 4.07 10.14 -14.92
CA SER A 543 3.34 9.97 -16.18
C SER A 543 3.00 11.32 -16.83
N SER A 544 2.64 11.30 -18.12
CA SER A 544 2.16 12.49 -18.83
C SER A 544 0.85 13.04 -18.29
N ASP A 545 0.09 12.19 -17.59
CA ASP A 545 -1.31 12.46 -17.24
C ASP A 545 -1.41 13.20 -15.91
N VAL A 546 -0.31 13.29 -15.17
CA VAL A 546 -0.17 14.11 -13.97
C VAL A 546 0.43 15.48 -14.37
N PRO A 547 -0.09 16.60 -13.84
CA PRO A 547 0.56 17.91 -13.99
C PRO A 547 2.03 17.83 -13.62
N ASN A 548 2.90 18.24 -14.56
CA ASN A 548 4.35 18.12 -14.41
C ASN A 548 5.11 19.31 -14.99
N VAL A 549 6.33 19.50 -14.52
CA VAL A 549 7.31 20.44 -15.06
C VAL A 549 8.56 19.68 -15.47
N VAL A 550 9.05 19.98 -16.66
CA VAL A 550 10.32 19.42 -17.15
C VAL A 550 11.48 20.25 -16.61
N ALA A 551 12.28 19.66 -15.72
CA ALA A 551 13.55 20.21 -15.29
C ALA A 551 14.69 19.58 -16.11
N LYS A 552 15.56 20.42 -16.67
CA LYS A 552 16.64 20.00 -17.56
C LYS A 552 17.99 20.23 -16.91
N TYR A 553 18.62 19.13 -16.51
CA TYR A 553 19.96 19.15 -15.98
C TYR A 553 20.98 18.98 -17.12
N ARG A 554 21.99 19.87 -17.15
CA ARG A 554 23.13 19.79 -18.08
C ARG A 554 24.41 20.07 -17.32
N TRP A 555 25.28 19.07 -17.22
CA TRP A 555 26.60 19.24 -16.63
C TRP A 555 27.62 18.38 -17.36
N ARG A 556 28.67 19.02 -17.90
CA ARG A 556 29.68 18.37 -18.76
C ARG A 556 28.99 17.55 -19.87
N SER A 557 29.23 16.25 -19.93
CA SER A 557 28.63 15.32 -20.91
C SER A 557 27.26 14.77 -20.49
N GLU A 558 26.80 15.03 -19.26
CA GLU A 558 25.53 14.51 -18.76
C GLU A 558 24.37 15.43 -19.12
N HIS A 559 23.33 14.82 -19.70
CA HIS A 559 22.10 15.48 -20.08
C HIS A 559 20.90 14.66 -19.59
N THR A 560 20.22 15.18 -18.56
CA THR A 560 19.07 14.50 -17.95
C THR A 560 17.84 15.40 -18.00
N LEU A 561 16.70 14.79 -18.31
CA LEU A 561 15.38 15.41 -18.22
C LEU A 561 14.60 14.73 -17.09
N LEU A 562 14.07 15.54 -16.19
CA LEU A 562 13.22 15.13 -15.08
C LEU A 562 11.83 15.70 -15.29
N ARG A 563 10.80 14.85 -15.32
CA ARG A 563 9.38 15.25 -15.40
C ARG A 563 8.77 15.28 -14.02
N VAL A 564 9.02 16.35 -13.28
CA VAL A 564 8.69 16.47 -11.86
C VAL A 564 7.18 16.68 -11.69
N PRO A 565 6.47 15.89 -10.85
CA PRO A 565 5.07 16.14 -10.53
C PRO A 565 4.93 17.46 -9.77
N VAL A 566 3.91 18.25 -10.10
CA VAL A 566 3.74 19.61 -9.55
C VAL A 566 2.31 19.85 -9.06
N CYS A 567 2.18 20.72 -8.06
CA CYS A 567 0.90 21.30 -7.69
C CYS A 567 0.45 22.34 -8.72
N GLU A 568 -0.85 22.51 -8.89
CA GLU A 568 -1.44 23.41 -9.88
C GLU A 568 -1.65 24.84 -9.35
N GLN A 569 -1.76 25.00 -8.02
CA GLN A 569 -2.07 26.28 -7.39
C GLN A 569 -1.03 26.67 -6.33
N VAL A 570 -0.76 27.96 -6.15
CA VAL A 570 0.16 28.46 -5.10
C VAL A 570 -0.25 28.02 -3.70
N ALA A 571 -1.55 27.95 -3.45
CA ALA A 571 -2.10 27.51 -2.18
C ALA A 571 -1.63 26.10 -1.79
N GLN A 572 -1.40 25.24 -2.78
CA GLN A 572 -0.99 23.85 -2.63
C GLN A 572 0.52 23.68 -2.46
N PHE A 573 1.33 24.69 -2.84
CA PHE A 573 2.78 24.57 -2.87
C PHE A 573 3.42 24.13 -1.53
N PRO A 574 3.04 24.68 -0.36
CA PRO A 574 3.66 24.26 0.89
C PRO A 574 3.44 22.77 1.18
N ALA A 575 2.24 22.27 0.88
CA ALA A 575 1.90 20.87 1.04
C ALA A 575 2.61 19.97 0.05
N TRP A 576 2.62 20.36 -1.22
CA TRP A 576 3.40 19.67 -2.25
C TRP A 576 4.88 19.57 -1.87
N LEU A 577 5.48 20.66 -1.35
CA LEU A 577 6.89 20.66 -0.94
C LEU A 577 7.13 19.70 0.23
N MET A 578 6.25 19.70 1.24
CA MET A 578 6.35 18.77 2.37
C MET A 578 6.25 17.31 1.92
N ILE A 579 5.32 17.01 1.01
CA ILE A 579 5.11 15.66 0.48
C ILE A 579 6.31 15.22 -0.36
N LEU A 580 6.87 16.13 -1.17
CA LEU A 580 8.10 15.87 -1.90
C LEU A 580 9.26 15.53 -0.99
N LEU A 581 9.45 16.28 0.09
CA LEU A 581 10.48 15.99 1.06
C LEU A 581 10.25 14.65 1.75
N ARG A 582 9.01 14.33 2.14
CA ARG A 582 8.67 13.02 2.73
C ARG A 582 8.95 11.86 1.77
N ALA A 583 8.60 11.99 0.49
CA ALA A 583 8.89 10.99 -0.53
C ALA A 583 10.40 10.80 -0.74
N LEU A 584 11.18 11.87 -0.62
CA LEU A 584 12.64 11.86 -0.60
C LEU A 584 13.23 11.43 0.77
N GLY A 585 12.41 10.95 1.71
CA GLY A 585 12.84 10.61 3.07
C GLY A 585 13.43 11.77 3.88
N CYS A 586 13.35 13.01 3.39
CA CYS A 586 13.82 14.21 4.05
C CYS A 586 12.81 14.65 5.11
N CYS A 587 13.29 15.40 6.11
CA CYS A 587 12.41 16.14 7.01
C CYS A 587 11.53 17.11 6.19
N PRO A 588 10.22 17.26 6.48
CA PRO A 588 9.33 18.12 5.71
C PRO A 588 9.66 19.61 5.90
N ASN A 589 10.46 19.92 6.92
CA ASN A 589 10.98 21.25 7.19
C ASN A 589 12.38 21.48 6.60
N PHE A 590 12.95 20.54 5.83
CA PHE A 590 14.25 20.77 5.18
C PHE A 590 14.18 21.93 4.19
N LEU A 591 13.12 21.98 3.38
CA LEU A 591 12.75 23.15 2.58
C LEU A 591 11.41 23.67 3.07
N SER A 592 11.34 24.94 3.49
CA SER A 592 10.11 25.52 3.99
C SER A 592 10.00 27.01 3.74
N LEU A 593 8.78 27.54 3.80
CA LEU A 593 8.51 28.97 3.64
C LEU A 593 8.85 29.80 4.88
N LYS A 594 9.18 29.13 6.00
CA LYS A 594 9.68 29.75 7.24
C LYS A 594 11.09 29.27 7.50
N LYS A 595 11.93 30.14 8.07
CA LYS A 595 13.24 29.75 8.60
C LYS A 595 13.03 29.01 9.93
N VAL A 596 13.56 27.80 10.03
CA VAL A 596 13.44 26.93 11.20
C VAL A 596 14.81 26.83 11.87
N SER A 597 14.92 27.32 13.10
CA SER A 597 16.17 27.25 13.88
C SER A 597 16.33 25.92 14.64
N VAL A 598 15.22 25.25 14.97
CA VAL A 598 15.21 23.95 15.68
C VAL A 598 14.16 23.04 15.03
N CYS A 599 14.57 21.84 14.59
CA CYS A 599 13.67 20.88 13.94
C CYS A 599 12.65 20.32 14.95
N ALA A 600 11.37 20.64 14.77
CA ALA A 600 10.26 20.10 15.58
C ALA A 600 10.01 18.58 15.39
N GLY A 601 10.54 17.99 14.30
CA GLY A 601 10.37 16.58 13.96
C GLY A 601 11.45 15.66 14.54
N HIS A 602 12.11 16.04 15.65
CA HIS A 602 13.15 15.23 16.31
C HIS A 602 14.20 14.65 15.36
N CYS A 603 14.70 15.46 14.41
CA CYS A 603 15.62 15.06 13.35
C CYS A 603 16.92 14.37 13.83
N GLN A 604 17.27 14.48 15.12
CA GLN A 604 18.50 13.95 15.72
C GLN A 604 18.59 12.40 15.61
N MET A 605 17.48 11.67 15.74
CA MET A 605 17.45 10.20 15.65
C MET A 605 17.73 9.69 14.23
N ASN A 606 17.21 10.40 13.22
CA ASN A 606 17.42 10.08 11.80
C ASN A 606 18.87 10.33 11.37
N HIS A 607 19.51 11.34 11.96
CA HIS A 607 20.95 11.53 11.83
C HIS A 607 21.71 10.37 12.46
N VAL A 608 21.39 9.88 13.66
CA VAL A 608 22.13 8.77 14.30
C VAL A 608 22.04 7.45 13.50
N MET A 609 20.86 7.09 13.01
CA MET A 609 20.66 5.87 12.19
C MET A 609 21.36 5.95 10.82
N ASP A 610 21.34 7.12 10.18
CA ASP A 610 22.02 7.34 8.88
C ASP A 610 23.53 7.65 9.06
N ILE A 611 23.97 8.12 10.23
CA ILE A 611 25.38 8.28 10.64
C ILE A 611 25.97 6.92 11.03
N GLY A 612 25.21 5.99 11.61
CA GLY A 612 25.63 4.58 11.70
C GLY A 612 25.97 3.99 10.32
N LEU A 613 25.24 4.43 9.29
CA LEU A 613 25.46 4.08 7.88
C LEU A 613 26.49 4.97 7.13
N LYS A 614 26.82 6.17 7.64
CA LYS A 614 27.71 7.17 7.01
C LYS A 614 29.00 7.47 7.79
N SER A 615 29.23 6.95 8.99
CA SER A 615 30.36 7.31 9.86
C SER A 615 31.75 6.90 9.34
N ARG A 616 31.87 6.38 8.12
CA ARG A 616 33.15 6.25 7.41
C ARG A 616 33.27 7.08 6.13
N ALA A 617 32.33 7.98 5.86
CA ALA A 617 32.46 8.97 4.79
C ALA A 617 32.03 10.38 5.27
N ILE A 618 33.03 11.14 5.72
CA ILE A 618 33.04 12.60 5.92
C ILE A 618 32.65 13.08 7.33
N ASN A 619 33.59 13.84 7.91
CA ASN A 619 33.54 14.54 9.20
C ASN A 619 32.31 15.47 9.36
N ALA A 620 31.21 14.95 9.90
CA ALA A 620 30.13 15.76 10.46
C ALA A 620 30.03 15.51 11.97
N PRO A 621 29.70 16.52 12.79
CA PRO A 621 29.66 16.38 14.25
C PRO A 621 28.39 15.61 14.66
N GLY A 622 28.50 14.28 14.72
CA GLY A 622 27.56 13.37 15.38
C GLY A 622 28.02 13.00 16.80
N PRO A 623 27.28 12.12 17.53
CA PRO A 623 27.71 11.62 18.85
C PRO A 623 29.14 11.08 18.77
N ARG A 624 29.95 11.41 19.78
CA ARG A 624 31.41 11.23 19.71
C ARG A 624 31.81 9.77 19.93
N THR A 625 30.90 8.94 20.42
CA THR A 625 31.14 7.52 20.70
C THR A 625 29.91 6.64 20.38
N ILE A 626 30.17 5.35 20.13
CA ILE A 626 29.15 4.31 19.89
C ILE A 626 28.20 4.15 21.09
N GLU A 627 28.74 4.31 22.30
CA GLU A 627 28.02 4.19 23.56
C GLU A 627 26.99 5.31 23.75
N GLU A 628 27.25 6.51 23.24
CA GLU A 628 26.28 7.62 23.23
C GLU A 628 25.11 7.35 22.27
N ALA A 629 25.38 6.76 21.10
CA ALA A 629 24.35 6.38 20.14
C ALA A 629 23.44 5.26 20.66
N GLN A 630 24.02 4.24 21.31
CA GLN A 630 23.29 3.14 21.95
C GLN A 630 22.43 3.60 23.13
N ASN A 631 22.92 4.53 23.95
CA ASN A 631 22.17 5.09 25.07
C ASN A 631 21.00 5.98 24.63
N LEU A 632 21.18 6.78 23.56
CA LEU A 632 20.10 7.56 22.95
C LEU A 632 19.03 6.66 22.32
N TYR A 633 19.45 5.58 21.65
CA TYR A 633 18.55 4.59 21.06
C TYR A 633 17.72 3.86 22.14
N SER A 634 18.37 3.35 23.19
CA SER A 634 17.73 2.58 24.26
C SER A 634 16.71 3.39 25.06
N ARG A 635 17.02 4.66 25.37
CA ARG A 635 16.06 5.56 26.04
C ARG A 635 14.81 5.81 25.20
N HIS A 636 14.96 5.88 23.89
CA HIS A 636 13.85 6.20 23.00
C HIS A 636 12.99 4.97 22.65
N VAL A 637 13.57 3.77 22.60
CA VAL A 637 12.81 2.51 22.58
C VAL A 637 11.93 2.42 23.82
N ALA A 638 12.45 2.76 25.00
CA ALA A 638 11.66 2.83 26.23
C ALA A 638 10.53 3.89 26.15
N ASP A 639 10.81 5.09 25.63
CA ASP A 639 9.77 6.12 25.45
C ASP A 639 8.68 5.72 24.44
N ARG A 640 9.06 5.04 23.36
CA ARG A 640 8.13 4.54 22.33
C ARG A 640 7.30 3.37 22.86
N TYR A 641 7.90 2.46 23.62
CA TYR A 641 7.20 1.39 24.31
C TYR A 641 6.18 1.97 25.30
N ASN A 642 6.56 2.99 26.09
CA ASN A 642 5.67 3.71 26.99
C ASN A 642 4.54 4.48 26.27
N PHE A 643 4.81 5.04 25.09
CA PHE A 643 3.79 5.68 24.26
C PHE A 643 2.81 4.67 23.67
N ILE A 644 3.31 3.52 23.20
CA ILE A 644 2.49 2.41 22.68
C ILE A 644 1.65 1.80 23.81
N GLN A 645 2.21 1.64 25.03
CA GLN A 645 1.47 1.20 26.21
C GLN A 645 0.39 2.20 26.60
N LYS A 646 0.71 3.50 26.64
CA LYS A 646 -0.31 4.55 26.88
C LYS A 646 -1.44 4.56 25.86
N ALA A 647 -1.14 4.26 24.59
CA ALA A 647 -2.14 4.14 23.53
C ALA A 647 -2.91 2.81 23.57
N ALA A 648 -2.34 1.76 24.18
CA ALA A 648 -2.99 0.47 24.42
C ALA A 648 -3.85 0.46 25.70
N ASP A 649 -3.57 1.37 26.63
CA ASP A 649 -4.36 1.60 27.85
C ASP A 649 -5.66 2.41 27.58
N GLU A 650 -5.86 2.91 26.36
CA GLU A 650 -7.16 3.44 25.91
C GLU A 650 -8.09 2.26 25.55
N PRO A 651 -9.34 2.25 26.07
CA PRO A 651 -10.20 1.08 25.94
C PRO A 651 -10.53 0.77 24.47
N PRO A 652 -10.58 -0.52 24.06
CA PRO A 652 -11.01 -0.90 22.74
C PRO A 652 -12.45 -0.44 22.45
N LEU A 653 -12.72 -0.15 21.17
CA LEU A 653 -13.97 0.40 20.59
C LEU A 653 -15.30 -0.23 21.08
N LEU A 654 -15.28 -1.42 21.70
CA LEU A 654 -16.48 -2.04 22.28
C LEU A 654 -17.15 -1.14 23.35
N ASN A 655 -16.39 -0.43 24.18
CA ASN A 655 -16.97 0.40 25.25
C ASN A 655 -17.65 1.69 24.74
N LEU A 656 -17.32 2.13 23.53
CA LEU A 656 -17.92 3.32 22.90
C LEU A 656 -19.19 2.99 22.11
N MET A 657 -19.34 1.75 21.62
CA MET A 657 -20.56 1.34 20.91
C MET A 657 -21.69 0.95 21.87
N GLU A 658 -21.40 0.39 23.06
CA GLU A 658 -22.43 0.10 24.06
C GLU A 658 -23.02 1.36 24.72
N SER A 659 -22.26 2.47 24.76
CA SER A 659 -22.72 3.73 25.36
C SER A 659 -23.58 4.60 24.43
N GLN A 660 -23.62 4.31 23.12
CA GLN A 660 -24.44 5.05 22.15
C GLN A 660 -25.79 4.39 21.83
N VAL A 661 -26.09 3.20 22.37
CA VAL A 661 -27.34 2.46 22.11
C VAL A 661 -28.38 2.64 23.24
N MET A 662 -28.07 3.40 24.30
CA MET A 662 -28.92 3.51 25.50
C MET A 662 -29.57 4.88 25.76
N GLU A 663 -29.51 5.84 24.83
CA GLU A 663 -30.16 7.16 24.99
C GLU A 663 -31.07 7.55 23.81
N GLU A 664 -32.08 6.74 23.50
CA GLU A 664 -33.29 7.22 22.82
C GLU A 664 -34.52 6.55 23.44
N ASP A 665 -35.12 7.22 24.42
CA ASP A 665 -36.59 7.27 24.64
C ASP A 665 -36.90 7.98 25.97
N LYS A 666 -37.02 9.31 25.93
CA LYS A 666 -37.88 10.05 26.87
C LYS A 666 -38.72 11.05 26.08
N PRO A 667 -40.06 10.93 26.11
CA PRO A 667 -40.93 11.90 25.47
C PRO A 667 -40.89 13.21 26.26
N VAL A 668 -40.72 14.31 25.54
CA VAL A 668 -40.84 15.66 26.07
C VAL A 668 -42.32 15.92 26.38
N LEU A 669 -42.61 16.22 27.65
CA LEU A 669 -43.83 16.89 28.10
C LEU A 669 -43.58 18.41 28.19
#